data_AF-A0A0G2F6S1-F1
#
_entry.id   AF-A0A0G2F6S1-F1
#
_cell.length_a   1.000
_cell.length_b   1.000
_cell.length_c   1.000
_cell.angle_alpha   90.00
_cell.angle_beta   90.00
_cell.angle_gamma   90.00
#
_symmetry.space_group_name_H-M   'P 1'
#
loop_
_entity.id
_entity.type
_entity.pdbx_description
1 polymer ?
#
loop_
_entity_poly.entity_id
_entity_poly.type
_entity_poly.pdbx_seq_one_letter_code
_entity_poly.pdbx_strand_id
1 'polypeptide(L)'
;MTWATSAPAAGVSRAQLNEVIRAIHKCPIIDNHAHPLLRPEALAKYPLISITTEASGDAIHAAFTSLSHLRGVKQLAHVLDCAQTWEAVVAAIEQRRLEDYDDWISECLDGIETILVDDGLDAPDDAYTYDWHNSFTRSGCKRIVRIETVAGKIIQKHAADFKEGDNSEDVFDRAIDEFDAEIRGALEDPEVVGFKSVICYRTGLDIPAVVDLTVAKASFDEIVTDYAGPAELARIQHPGLNDLLVHRAAALISEMPGRERKPLQFHTGLGDNDLTLAKSSPAHLQEFIRTYPKVPIVLLHASYPFVLCDYVRKGAMSWKAAIELVRDILYKNSNKLYHLGLSFSEWEADYEGDAAMEEEATDLEIFTHVLRGKPTPDFIRVGWTDMTAMTRMRMIPFRKLITSLEEGKPVDIGITKACLGLLQHDWMSPGTNASGEYRLHPDFSSLKAGPIPGHFSMYGDFREKDGSTVPLCPRTQLTRAQEHGARQGLAFLVGFEIEFLLLHRSESGKFEPLASDGHSWSVSRFWSDQKIPKLLAEIVRALESMDILVEQVHAESAPGQFELVLPPLAPVQAVDTLLHAREVISAMATAAGFKFTLYPKPFPDACGTAAHAHISISSAGGDKKETYEPFYAGVLKHLRAIAAFAYSNPASYERLADGVWAGGRWVTWGTQNREAPLRKIEGSHWEFKCLDGLANPYLALASVLFAGTSGFTAKEKLVWQDCEVDPAILTENDRKELNVSEMLPASVEEALEALEKDEGLVGLIGSELVEKYSAVKQFELKFLESMQDEERRQFLIARY
;
A
#
# COMPACT_ATOMS: atom_id res chain seq x y z
N MET A 1 13.85 7.57 26.01
CA MET A 1 13.87 6.12 25.73
C MET A 1 14.60 5.92 24.41
N THR A 2 15.85 5.48 24.50
CA THR A 2 16.75 5.17 23.38
C THR A 2 16.34 3.83 22.78
N TRP A 3 15.75 3.83 21.59
CA TRP A 3 15.57 2.61 20.79
C TRP A 3 16.82 2.44 19.93
N ALA A 4 17.60 1.42 20.25
CA ALA A 4 18.83 1.07 19.54
C ALA A 4 18.51 0.65 18.09
N THR A 5 19.33 1.15 17.19
CA THR A 5 19.32 0.95 15.74
C THR A 5 19.53 -0.53 15.38
N SER A 6 18.56 -1.13 14.69
CA SER A 6 18.74 -2.39 13.95
C SER A 6 18.42 -2.14 12.47
N ALA A 7 19.33 -2.60 11.60
CA ALA A 7 19.35 -2.38 10.16
C ALA A 7 18.04 -2.82 9.44
N PRO A 8 17.64 -2.18 8.32
CA PRO A 8 16.52 -2.66 7.53
C PRO A 8 16.92 -3.95 6.78
N ALA A 9 16.15 -5.02 7.03
CA ALA A 9 16.36 -6.37 6.54
C ALA A 9 15.86 -6.56 5.09
N ALA A 10 16.32 -7.65 4.47
CA ALA A 10 15.95 -8.17 3.17
C ALA A 10 14.44 -8.21 2.88
N GLY A 11 14.11 -8.41 1.59
CA GLY A 11 12.74 -8.76 1.19
C GLY A 11 12.22 -9.86 2.10
N VAL A 12 10.97 -9.74 2.54
CA VAL A 12 10.49 -10.48 3.70
C VAL A 12 10.54 -11.98 3.42
N SER A 13 11.48 -12.67 4.07
CA SER A 13 11.64 -14.11 3.94
C SER A 13 10.37 -14.85 4.36
N ARG A 14 10.15 -16.05 3.82
CA ARG A 14 9.06 -16.92 4.28
C ARG A 14 9.11 -17.14 5.80
N ALA A 15 10.30 -17.20 6.39
CA ALA A 15 10.47 -17.25 7.84
C ALA A 15 9.91 -16.01 8.56
N GLN A 16 10.16 -14.81 8.04
CA GLN A 16 9.62 -13.56 8.61
C GLN A 16 8.10 -13.43 8.40
N LEU A 17 7.56 -13.91 7.28
CA LEU A 17 6.11 -14.03 7.11
C LEU A 17 5.52 -15.05 8.08
N ASN A 18 6.20 -16.18 8.30
CA ASN A 18 5.81 -17.17 9.29
C ASN A 18 5.83 -16.59 10.71
N GLU A 19 6.70 -15.63 11.03
CA GLU A 19 6.64 -14.91 12.32
C GLU A 19 5.39 -14.03 12.43
N VAL A 20 4.95 -13.38 11.35
CA VAL A 20 3.67 -12.64 11.33
C VAL A 20 2.50 -13.61 11.53
N ILE A 21 2.50 -14.73 10.81
CA ILE A 21 1.47 -15.78 10.90
C ILE A 21 1.45 -16.38 12.31
N ARG A 22 2.62 -16.69 12.87
CA ARG A 22 2.79 -17.14 14.25
C ARG A 22 2.20 -16.13 15.22
N ALA A 23 2.45 -14.83 15.04
CA ALA A 23 1.85 -13.81 15.87
C ALA A 23 0.33 -13.77 15.73
N ILE A 24 -0.23 -13.93 14.52
CA ILE A 24 -1.68 -14.00 14.30
C ILE A 24 -2.30 -15.18 15.07
N HIS A 25 -1.69 -16.37 15.01
CA HIS A 25 -2.22 -17.56 15.66
C HIS A 25 -1.95 -17.62 17.17
N LYS A 26 -0.84 -17.07 17.64
CA LYS A 26 -0.44 -17.17 19.06
C LYS A 26 -0.79 -15.95 19.90
N CYS A 27 -1.16 -14.84 19.28
CA CYS A 27 -1.59 -13.66 20.02
C CYS A 27 -2.93 -13.95 20.69
N PRO A 28 -3.02 -13.85 22.02
CA PRO A 28 -4.30 -13.96 22.70
C PRO A 28 -5.28 -12.88 22.22
N ILE A 29 -6.55 -13.23 22.09
CA ILE A 29 -7.60 -12.34 21.59
C ILE A 29 -8.43 -11.80 22.77
N ILE A 30 -8.68 -10.50 22.77
CA ILE A 30 -9.71 -9.87 23.62
C ILE A 30 -10.90 -9.59 22.74
N ASP A 31 -11.92 -10.44 22.84
CA ASP A 31 -13.16 -10.25 22.09
C ASP A 31 -14.00 -9.18 22.80
N ASN A 32 -14.07 -8.00 22.20
CA ASN A 32 -14.82 -6.87 22.73
C ASN A 32 -16.20 -6.70 22.07
N HIS A 33 -16.65 -7.68 21.28
CA HIS A 33 -17.95 -7.63 20.60
C HIS A 33 -18.62 -9.02 20.58
N ALA A 34 -18.94 -9.52 21.76
CA ALA A 34 -19.57 -10.83 21.92
C ALA A 34 -20.99 -10.74 22.53
N HIS A 35 -21.75 -11.81 22.31
CA HIS A 35 -23.03 -12.06 22.95
C HIS A 35 -22.93 -13.34 23.81
N PRO A 36 -23.71 -13.43 24.91
CA PRO A 36 -23.75 -14.66 25.70
C PRO A 36 -24.21 -15.85 24.85
N LEU A 37 -23.56 -17.01 25.04
CA LEU A 37 -23.94 -18.23 24.33
C LEU A 37 -25.33 -18.73 24.75
N LEU A 38 -26.07 -19.26 23.78
CA LEU A 38 -27.37 -19.89 24.01
C LEU A 38 -27.23 -21.17 24.83
N ARG A 39 -28.21 -21.44 25.67
CA ARG A 39 -28.34 -22.73 26.36
C ARG A 39 -28.79 -23.81 25.38
N PRO A 40 -28.36 -25.08 25.56
CA PRO A 40 -28.75 -26.17 24.68
C PRO A 40 -30.26 -26.28 24.45
N GLU A 41 -31.08 -26.02 25.46
CA GLU A 41 -32.55 -26.10 25.38
C GLU A 41 -33.16 -25.00 24.49
N ALA A 42 -32.43 -23.89 24.29
CA ALA A 42 -32.86 -22.77 23.47
C ALA A 42 -32.39 -22.84 22.01
N LEU A 43 -31.38 -23.66 21.70
CA LEU A 43 -30.79 -23.74 20.34
C LEU A 43 -31.84 -24.02 19.25
N ALA A 44 -32.82 -24.88 19.53
CA ALA A 44 -33.89 -25.21 18.57
C ALA A 44 -34.79 -24.01 18.21
N LYS A 45 -34.82 -22.96 19.04
CA LYS A 45 -35.56 -21.72 18.76
C LYS A 45 -34.87 -20.84 17.72
N TYR A 46 -33.56 -21.02 17.52
CA TYR A 46 -32.71 -20.14 16.71
C TYR A 46 -32.01 -20.95 15.60
N PRO A 47 -32.53 -20.92 14.36
CA PRO A 47 -31.93 -21.63 13.24
C PRO A 47 -30.47 -21.21 13.02
N LEU A 48 -29.57 -22.18 12.87
CA LEU A 48 -28.14 -21.92 12.70
C LEU A 48 -27.83 -20.98 11.53
N ILE A 49 -28.55 -21.12 10.41
CA ILE A 49 -28.38 -20.23 9.26
C ILE A 49 -28.68 -18.77 9.62
N SER A 50 -29.71 -18.51 10.43
CA SER A 50 -30.05 -17.16 10.90
C SER A 50 -28.99 -16.62 11.86
N ILE A 51 -28.37 -17.47 12.69
CA ILE A 51 -27.25 -17.07 13.54
C ILE A 51 -26.03 -16.69 12.70
N THR A 52 -25.70 -17.49 11.67
CA THR A 52 -24.50 -17.27 10.85
C THR A 52 -24.61 -16.15 9.81
N THR A 53 -25.82 -15.72 9.48
CA THR A 53 -26.08 -14.75 8.39
C THR A 53 -26.82 -13.50 8.86
N GLU A 54 -27.40 -13.53 10.06
CA GLU A 54 -28.34 -12.55 10.59
C GLU A 54 -29.58 -12.31 9.69
N ALA A 55 -29.77 -13.13 8.65
CA ALA A 55 -30.90 -13.04 7.74
C ALA A 55 -32.16 -13.68 8.34
N SER A 56 -33.29 -13.01 8.12
CA SER A 56 -34.61 -13.47 8.52
C SER A 56 -35.62 -13.22 7.39
N GLY A 57 -36.81 -13.82 7.49
CA GLY A 57 -37.84 -13.72 6.45
C GLY A 57 -37.33 -14.18 5.07
N ASP A 58 -37.76 -13.51 4.00
CA ASP A 58 -37.42 -13.88 2.62
C ASP A 58 -35.92 -13.76 2.30
N ALA A 59 -35.18 -12.91 3.02
CA ALA A 59 -33.75 -12.69 2.80
C ALA A 59 -32.90 -13.95 3.07
N ILE A 60 -33.40 -14.86 3.92
CA ILE A 60 -32.72 -16.10 4.26
C ILE A 60 -32.45 -16.98 3.04
N HIS A 61 -33.31 -16.91 2.02
CA HIS A 61 -33.17 -17.69 0.79
C HIS A 61 -31.97 -17.23 -0.04
N ALA A 62 -31.68 -15.93 -0.04
CA ALA A 62 -30.52 -15.39 -0.73
C ALA A 62 -29.20 -15.67 0.02
N ALA A 63 -29.27 -15.85 1.35
CA ALA A 63 -28.09 -16.03 2.20
C ALA A 63 -27.24 -17.23 1.76
N PHE A 64 -27.86 -18.34 1.34
CA PHE A 64 -27.19 -19.55 0.83
C PHE A 64 -26.36 -19.33 -0.44
N THR A 65 -26.70 -18.29 -1.21
CA THR A 65 -26.00 -17.95 -2.46
C THR A 65 -24.99 -16.82 -2.29
N SER A 66 -24.90 -16.24 -1.09
CA SER A 66 -23.94 -15.18 -0.81
C SER A 66 -22.51 -15.73 -0.81
N LEU A 67 -21.56 -14.91 -1.28
CA LEU A 67 -20.15 -15.29 -1.30
C LEU A 67 -19.63 -15.60 0.12
N SER A 68 -20.08 -14.82 1.12
CA SER A 68 -19.72 -15.02 2.53
C SER A 68 -20.18 -16.39 3.04
N HIS A 69 -21.42 -16.80 2.73
CA HIS A 69 -21.93 -18.11 3.11
C HIS A 69 -21.15 -19.25 2.42
N LEU A 70 -20.95 -19.16 1.11
CA LEU A 70 -20.19 -20.18 0.35
C LEU A 70 -18.76 -20.35 0.89
N ARG A 71 -18.10 -19.24 1.24
CA ARG A 71 -16.77 -19.26 1.87
C ARG A 71 -16.83 -19.87 3.28
N GLY A 72 -17.80 -19.46 4.09
CA GLY A 72 -18.01 -19.98 5.44
C GLY A 72 -18.25 -21.48 5.46
N VAL A 73 -19.06 -22.01 4.53
CA VAL A 73 -19.28 -23.45 4.36
C VAL A 73 -17.97 -24.18 4.10
N LYS A 74 -17.13 -23.67 3.19
CA LYS A 74 -15.83 -24.27 2.88
C LYS A 74 -14.88 -24.29 4.08
N GLN A 75 -14.82 -23.19 4.82
CA GLN A 75 -13.97 -23.05 6.01
C GLN A 75 -14.43 -23.95 7.16
N LEU A 76 -15.73 -23.91 7.48
CA LEU A 76 -16.31 -24.76 8.53
C LEU A 76 -16.20 -26.25 8.16
N ALA A 77 -16.42 -26.62 6.90
CA ALA A 77 -16.27 -28.00 6.47
C ALA A 77 -14.84 -28.52 6.65
N HIS A 78 -13.84 -27.66 6.48
CA HIS A 78 -12.44 -28.01 6.76
C HIS A 78 -12.18 -28.20 8.26
N VAL A 79 -12.64 -27.28 9.10
CA VAL A 79 -12.49 -27.37 10.57
C VAL A 79 -13.21 -28.60 11.13
N LEU A 80 -14.38 -28.92 10.59
CA LEU A 80 -15.24 -30.02 11.05
C LEU A 80 -14.93 -31.36 10.34
N ASP A 81 -13.92 -31.40 9.46
CA ASP A 81 -13.56 -32.56 8.63
C ASP A 81 -14.76 -33.25 7.96
N CYS A 82 -15.55 -32.47 7.22
CA CYS A 82 -16.77 -32.95 6.56
C CYS A 82 -16.87 -32.47 5.09
N ALA A 83 -17.93 -32.91 4.40
CA ALA A 83 -18.16 -32.48 3.02
C ALA A 83 -18.44 -30.97 2.94
N GLN A 84 -17.98 -30.32 1.87
CA GLN A 84 -18.15 -28.88 1.63
C GLN A 84 -19.58 -28.52 1.17
N THR A 85 -20.56 -28.91 1.95
CA THR A 85 -21.99 -28.64 1.77
C THR A 85 -22.56 -28.16 3.09
N TRP A 86 -23.51 -27.22 3.06
CA TRP A 86 -24.11 -26.69 4.29
C TRP A 86 -24.77 -27.79 5.13
N GLU A 87 -25.42 -28.75 4.50
CA GLU A 87 -26.08 -29.87 5.18
C GLU A 87 -25.09 -30.73 5.97
N ALA A 88 -23.90 -30.97 5.40
CA ALA A 88 -22.84 -31.72 6.08
C ALA A 88 -22.22 -30.92 7.23
N VAL A 89 -22.02 -29.61 7.06
CA VAL A 89 -21.55 -28.71 8.12
C VAL A 89 -22.54 -28.69 9.29
N VAL A 90 -23.84 -28.53 9.01
CA VAL A 90 -24.89 -28.59 10.04
C VAL A 90 -24.88 -29.93 10.74
N ALA A 91 -24.83 -31.04 9.99
CA ALA A 91 -24.81 -32.38 10.58
C ALA A 91 -23.58 -32.59 11.47
N ALA A 92 -22.40 -32.11 11.06
CA ALA A 92 -21.18 -32.19 11.86
C ALA A 92 -21.27 -31.36 13.15
N ILE A 93 -21.81 -30.13 13.08
CA ILE A 93 -22.04 -29.29 14.26
C ILE A 93 -23.01 -29.98 15.22
N GLU A 94 -24.11 -30.57 14.72
CA GLU A 94 -25.05 -31.31 15.55
C GLU A 94 -24.43 -32.55 16.18
N GLN A 95 -23.52 -33.25 15.49
CA GLN A 95 -22.77 -34.36 16.10
C GLN A 95 -21.87 -33.87 17.23
N ARG A 96 -21.10 -32.79 17.03
CA ARG A 96 -20.25 -32.19 18.07
C ARG A 96 -21.04 -31.75 19.29
N ARG A 97 -22.26 -31.23 19.10
CA ARG A 97 -23.18 -30.85 20.19
C ARG A 97 -23.67 -32.05 21.02
N LEU A 98 -23.72 -33.25 20.45
CA LEU A 98 -24.12 -34.48 21.15
C LEU A 98 -22.97 -35.13 21.92
N GLU A 99 -21.73 -34.71 21.66
CA GLU A 99 -20.55 -35.06 22.45
C GLU A 99 -20.53 -34.26 23.76
N ASP A 100 -19.35 -34.01 24.33
CA ASP A 100 -19.22 -33.13 25.49
C ASP A 100 -19.36 -31.67 25.05
N TYR A 101 -20.47 -31.04 25.44
CA TYR A 101 -20.80 -29.68 25.04
C TYR A 101 -19.78 -28.67 25.60
N ASP A 102 -19.31 -28.87 26.83
CA ASP A 102 -18.35 -27.94 27.45
C ASP A 102 -16.99 -28.08 26.77
N ASP A 103 -16.54 -29.30 26.44
CA ASP A 103 -15.32 -29.50 25.65
C ASP A 103 -15.42 -28.84 24.25
N TRP A 104 -16.58 -28.94 23.61
CA TRP A 104 -16.81 -28.28 22.32
C TRP A 104 -16.74 -26.74 22.43
N ILE A 105 -17.30 -26.16 23.49
CA ILE A 105 -17.17 -24.72 23.75
C ILE A 105 -15.73 -24.33 24.07
N SER A 106 -15.00 -25.13 24.86
CA SER A 106 -13.57 -24.94 25.12
C SER A 106 -12.76 -24.89 23.83
N GLU A 107 -13.04 -25.78 22.88
CA GLU A 107 -12.37 -25.78 21.58
C GLU A 107 -12.71 -24.53 20.74
N CYS A 108 -13.98 -24.12 20.73
CA CYS A 108 -14.42 -22.95 19.98
C CYS A 108 -13.84 -21.62 20.51
N LEU A 109 -13.60 -21.54 21.82
CA LEU A 109 -13.09 -20.34 22.49
C LEU A 109 -11.57 -20.40 22.73
N ASP A 110 -10.88 -21.42 22.22
CA ASP A 110 -9.42 -21.53 22.32
C ASP A 110 -8.74 -20.30 21.68
N GLY A 111 -7.66 -19.83 22.29
CA GLY A 111 -6.97 -18.61 21.85
C GLY A 111 -7.50 -17.29 22.45
N ILE A 112 -8.67 -17.29 23.09
CA ILE A 112 -9.28 -16.07 23.67
C ILE A 112 -8.79 -15.83 25.11
N GLU A 113 -8.26 -14.63 25.38
CA GLU A 113 -7.87 -14.21 26.72
C GLU A 113 -9.08 -13.94 27.61
N THR A 114 -10.02 -13.13 27.11
CA THR A 114 -11.23 -12.72 27.81
C THR A 114 -12.27 -12.22 26.80
N ILE A 115 -13.54 -12.26 27.20
CA ILE A 115 -14.67 -11.82 26.41
C ILE A 115 -15.35 -10.66 27.13
N LEU A 116 -15.64 -9.57 26.41
CA LEU A 116 -16.45 -8.46 26.88
C LEU A 116 -17.87 -8.63 26.32
N VAL A 117 -18.75 -9.14 27.17
CA VAL A 117 -20.07 -9.63 26.80
C VAL A 117 -21.10 -8.51 26.87
N ASP A 118 -21.81 -8.27 25.77
CA ASP A 118 -23.02 -7.45 25.76
C ASP A 118 -24.15 -8.22 26.42
N ASP A 119 -24.51 -7.82 27.65
CA ASP A 119 -25.49 -8.51 28.49
C ASP A 119 -26.94 -8.05 28.24
N GLY A 120 -27.18 -7.29 27.17
CA GLY A 120 -28.46 -6.71 26.81
C GLY A 120 -29.31 -7.52 25.83
N LEU A 121 -29.11 -8.84 25.70
CA LEU A 121 -29.85 -9.69 24.74
C LEU A 121 -31.35 -9.84 25.05
N ASP A 122 -32.16 -9.90 23.99
CA ASP A 122 -33.61 -10.06 23.98
C ASP A 122 -34.06 -11.52 24.28
N ALA A 123 -33.55 -12.15 25.35
CA ALA A 123 -34.06 -13.40 25.97
C ALA A 123 -33.03 -13.92 27.00
N PRO A 124 -32.88 -13.26 28.17
CA PRO A 124 -31.83 -13.61 29.14
C PRO A 124 -31.96 -15.05 29.68
N ASP A 125 -33.16 -15.63 29.65
CA ASP A 125 -33.39 -17.01 30.09
C ASP A 125 -32.90 -18.06 29.08
N ASP A 126 -32.74 -17.68 27.81
CA ASP A 126 -32.31 -18.57 26.72
C ASP A 126 -30.79 -18.63 26.58
N ALA A 127 -30.04 -17.78 27.30
CA ALA A 127 -28.58 -17.69 27.24
C ALA A 127 -27.92 -17.90 28.61
N TYR A 128 -26.62 -18.19 28.59
CA TYR A 128 -25.80 -18.19 29.80
C TYR A 128 -25.51 -16.77 30.27
N THR A 129 -25.18 -16.64 31.56
CA THR A 129 -24.69 -15.36 32.10
C THR A 129 -23.26 -15.09 31.63
N TYR A 130 -22.82 -13.83 31.69
CA TYR A 130 -21.47 -13.47 31.22
C TYR A 130 -20.36 -14.25 31.94
N ASP A 131 -20.51 -14.49 33.25
CA ASP A 131 -19.53 -15.16 34.11
C ASP A 131 -19.41 -16.66 33.86
N TRP A 132 -20.40 -17.29 33.21
CA TRP A 132 -20.31 -18.69 32.78
C TRP A 132 -19.13 -18.91 31.82
N HIS A 133 -18.83 -17.92 30.98
CA HIS A 133 -17.75 -17.95 30.00
C HIS A 133 -16.36 -17.96 30.64
N ASN A 134 -16.24 -17.59 31.92
CA ASN A 134 -14.98 -17.61 32.68
C ASN A 134 -14.33 -18.99 32.73
N SER A 135 -15.11 -20.05 32.54
CA SER A 135 -14.61 -21.43 32.55
C SER A 135 -13.84 -21.79 31.27
N PHE A 136 -13.98 -20.99 30.21
CA PHE A 136 -13.45 -21.26 28.88
C PHE A 136 -12.39 -20.24 28.42
N THR A 137 -12.18 -19.18 29.19
CA THR A 137 -11.20 -18.13 28.89
C THR A 137 -10.09 -18.10 29.94
N ARG A 138 -8.91 -17.60 29.56
CA ARG A 138 -7.76 -17.54 30.48
C ARG A 138 -7.98 -16.53 31.63
N SER A 139 -8.64 -15.43 31.31
CA SER A 139 -8.96 -14.34 32.22
C SER A 139 -10.48 -14.16 32.31
N GLY A 140 -10.96 -13.67 33.45
CA GLY A 140 -12.40 -13.46 33.67
C GLY A 140 -13.02 -12.52 32.65
N CYS A 141 -14.18 -12.91 32.12
CA CYS A 141 -15.03 -12.14 31.23
C CYS A 141 -15.64 -10.93 31.94
N LYS A 142 -15.97 -9.90 31.16
CA LYS A 142 -16.51 -8.63 31.67
C LYS A 142 -17.77 -8.23 30.92
N ARG A 143 -18.50 -7.26 31.48
CA ARG A 143 -19.80 -6.81 30.96
C ARG A 143 -19.65 -5.53 30.14
N ILE A 144 -20.38 -5.48 29.03
CA ILE A 144 -20.69 -4.28 28.27
C ILE A 144 -22.18 -4.02 28.39
N VAL A 145 -22.55 -2.89 28.98
CA VAL A 145 -23.97 -2.57 29.23
C VAL A 145 -24.59 -1.93 27.99
N ARG A 146 -25.65 -2.56 27.45
CA ARG A 146 -26.46 -1.98 26.38
C ARG A 146 -27.44 -0.96 26.94
N ILE A 147 -27.22 0.32 26.63
CA ILE A 147 -27.98 1.41 27.24
C ILE A 147 -29.48 1.37 26.88
N GLU A 148 -29.82 0.96 25.66
CA GLU A 148 -31.22 0.87 25.22
C GLU A 148 -31.98 -0.26 25.93
N THR A 149 -31.31 -1.35 26.34
CA THR A 149 -31.96 -2.42 27.12
C THR A 149 -32.25 -1.96 28.55
N VAL A 150 -31.33 -1.20 29.16
CA VAL A 150 -31.56 -0.57 30.47
C VAL A 150 -32.75 0.38 30.40
N ALA A 151 -32.75 1.29 29.43
CA ALA A 151 -33.85 2.21 29.21
C ALA A 151 -35.18 1.48 28.93
N GLY A 152 -35.16 0.41 28.14
CA GLY A 152 -36.36 -0.35 27.76
C GLY A 152 -37.06 -0.94 28.97
N LYS A 153 -36.31 -1.58 29.87
CA LYS A 153 -36.84 -2.14 31.12
C LYS A 153 -37.46 -1.07 32.02
N ILE A 154 -36.81 0.09 32.11
CA ILE A 154 -37.28 1.22 32.93
C ILE A 154 -38.57 1.79 32.33
N ILE A 155 -38.56 2.12 31.05
CA ILE A 155 -39.71 2.69 30.35
C ILE A 155 -40.89 1.71 30.42
N GLN A 156 -40.65 0.42 30.20
CA GLN A 156 -41.68 -0.62 30.31
C GLN A 156 -42.29 -0.70 31.71
N LYS A 157 -41.48 -0.62 32.76
CA LYS A 157 -41.95 -0.57 34.15
C LYS A 157 -42.85 0.65 34.37
N HIS A 158 -42.40 1.84 33.96
CA HIS A 158 -43.19 3.08 34.11
C HIS A 158 -44.47 3.06 33.26
N ALA A 159 -44.42 2.49 32.04
CA ALA A 159 -45.58 2.33 31.17
C ALA A 159 -46.62 1.38 31.77
N ALA A 160 -46.18 0.27 32.37
CA ALA A 160 -47.08 -0.67 33.05
C ALA A 160 -47.77 -0.08 34.29
N ASP A 161 -47.12 0.87 34.95
CA ASP A 161 -47.65 1.56 36.13
C ASP A 161 -48.47 2.82 35.78
N PHE A 162 -48.45 3.28 34.53
CA PHE A 162 -49.12 4.48 34.05
C PHE A 162 -50.65 4.33 34.02
N LYS A 163 -51.38 5.32 34.56
CA LYS A 163 -52.85 5.31 34.66
C LYS A 163 -53.47 6.52 33.99
N GLU A 164 -54.72 6.36 33.56
CA GLU A 164 -55.52 7.45 33.00
C GLU A 164 -55.62 8.63 34.00
N GLY A 165 -55.04 9.77 33.63
CA GLY A 165 -54.95 10.98 34.47
C GLY A 165 -53.57 11.28 35.07
N ASP A 166 -52.59 10.38 34.92
CA ASP A 166 -51.20 10.65 35.29
C ASP A 166 -50.56 11.70 34.36
N ASN A 167 -49.66 12.51 34.89
CA ASN A 167 -48.88 13.47 34.11
C ASN A 167 -47.67 12.75 33.49
N SER A 168 -47.67 12.57 32.17
CA SER A 168 -46.60 11.87 31.45
C SER A 168 -45.25 12.58 31.54
N GLU A 169 -45.21 13.91 31.69
CA GLU A 169 -43.95 14.62 31.90
C GLU A 169 -43.29 14.25 33.25
N ASP A 170 -44.07 14.15 34.33
CA ASP A 170 -43.55 13.75 35.63
C ASP A 170 -43.06 12.29 35.63
N VAL A 171 -43.71 11.43 34.82
CA VAL A 171 -43.32 10.02 34.64
C VAL A 171 -42.03 9.93 33.80
N PHE A 172 -41.92 10.75 32.76
CA PHE A 172 -40.72 10.88 31.94
C PHE A 172 -39.52 11.28 32.79
N ASP A 173 -39.64 12.35 33.59
CA ASP A 173 -38.53 12.82 34.43
C ASP A 173 -38.08 11.74 35.43
N ARG A 174 -39.03 11.01 36.04
CA ARG A 174 -38.69 9.85 36.91
C ARG A 174 -38.00 8.71 36.16
N ALA A 175 -38.44 8.40 34.95
CA ALA A 175 -37.83 7.35 34.14
C ALA A 175 -36.39 7.72 33.72
N ILE A 176 -36.16 8.98 33.36
CA ILE A 176 -34.81 9.47 33.03
C ILE A 176 -33.92 9.50 34.26
N ASP A 177 -34.42 9.91 35.43
CA ASP A 177 -33.67 9.86 36.69
C ASP A 177 -33.30 8.43 37.10
N GLU A 178 -34.21 7.47 36.91
CA GLU A 178 -33.94 6.04 37.14
C GLU A 178 -32.90 5.49 36.15
N PHE A 179 -33.00 5.86 34.87
CA PHE A 179 -32.00 5.50 33.85
C PHE A 179 -30.60 6.02 34.23
N ASP A 180 -30.53 7.28 34.60
CA ASP A 180 -29.31 7.93 35.08
C ASP A 180 -28.72 7.22 36.30
N ALA A 181 -29.55 6.79 37.25
CA ALA A 181 -29.12 6.07 38.44
C ALA A 181 -28.54 4.69 38.08
N GLU A 182 -29.20 3.93 37.19
CA GLU A 182 -28.72 2.63 36.71
C GLU A 182 -27.39 2.76 35.94
N ILE A 183 -27.24 3.78 35.08
CA ILE A 183 -25.97 4.03 34.38
C ILE A 183 -24.87 4.40 35.39
N ARG A 184 -25.15 5.21 36.42
CA ARG A 184 -24.17 5.49 37.49
C ARG A 184 -23.78 4.22 38.24
N GLY A 185 -24.74 3.36 38.58
CA GLY A 185 -24.47 2.06 39.19
C GLY A 185 -23.54 1.20 38.33
N ALA A 186 -23.81 1.12 37.02
CA ALA A 186 -22.95 0.42 36.07
C ALA A 186 -21.55 1.06 35.90
N LEU A 187 -21.43 2.39 36.05
CA LEU A 187 -20.12 3.06 36.05
C LEU A 187 -19.28 2.69 37.28
N GLU A 188 -19.91 2.44 38.43
CA GLU A 188 -19.26 2.03 39.68
C GLU A 188 -18.98 0.51 39.75
N ASP A 189 -19.72 -0.31 39.00
CA ASP A 189 -19.54 -1.76 38.96
C ASP A 189 -18.18 -2.14 38.32
N PRO A 190 -17.27 -2.83 39.04
CA PRO A 190 -15.98 -3.28 38.51
C PRO A 190 -16.08 -4.38 37.44
N GLU A 191 -17.23 -5.04 37.31
CA GLU A 191 -17.47 -6.05 36.28
C GLU A 191 -17.94 -5.43 34.96
N VAL A 192 -18.43 -4.19 34.99
CA VAL A 192 -18.77 -3.42 33.78
C VAL A 192 -17.54 -2.66 33.30
N VAL A 193 -17.12 -2.90 32.06
CA VAL A 193 -15.92 -2.24 31.50
C VAL A 193 -16.26 -1.26 30.39
N GLY A 194 -17.50 -1.22 29.90
CA GLY A 194 -17.91 -0.33 28.84
C GLY A 194 -19.42 -0.33 28.65
N PHE A 195 -19.86 0.53 27.74
CA PHE A 195 -21.26 0.68 27.35
C PHE A 195 -21.38 0.50 25.84
N LYS A 196 -22.57 0.15 25.38
CA LYS A 196 -22.88 0.04 23.96
C LYS A 196 -24.22 0.69 23.65
N SER A 197 -24.27 1.36 22.51
CA SER A 197 -25.49 1.88 21.92
C SER A 197 -25.79 1.15 20.60
N VAL A 198 -27.06 0.79 20.43
CA VAL A 198 -27.63 0.23 19.20
C VAL A 198 -28.32 1.30 18.34
N ILE A 199 -28.13 2.58 18.63
CA ILE A 199 -28.79 3.72 17.96
C ILE A 199 -28.63 3.72 16.43
N CYS A 200 -27.52 3.18 15.93
CA CYS A 200 -27.24 3.03 14.49
C CYS A 200 -28.38 2.31 13.73
N TYR A 201 -28.96 1.28 14.35
CA TYR A 201 -30.05 0.46 13.81
C TYR A 201 -31.44 1.00 14.11
N ARG A 202 -31.50 2.13 14.81
CA ARG A 202 -32.74 2.73 15.29
C ARG A 202 -32.95 4.04 14.57
N THR A 203 -32.47 5.13 15.15
CA THR A 203 -32.63 6.48 14.60
C THR A 203 -31.48 6.88 13.68
N GLY A 204 -30.35 6.15 13.73
CA GLY A 204 -29.14 6.39 12.95
C GLY A 204 -28.02 7.06 13.76
N LEU A 205 -26.85 7.21 13.15
CA LEU A 205 -25.66 7.83 13.78
C LEU A 205 -25.61 9.35 13.66
N ASP A 206 -26.60 9.99 13.03
CA ASP A 206 -26.72 11.45 12.93
C ASP A 206 -27.35 12.01 14.21
N ILE A 207 -26.62 11.84 15.32
CA ILE A 207 -27.05 12.25 16.66
C ILE A 207 -26.89 13.77 16.76
N PRO A 208 -27.97 14.54 17.00
CA PRO A 208 -27.92 15.99 17.02
C PRO A 208 -27.08 16.51 18.19
N ALA A 209 -26.34 17.60 17.99
CA ALA A 209 -25.50 18.19 19.05
C ALA A 209 -26.29 18.60 20.31
N VAL A 210 -27.56 18.97 20.12
CA VAL A 210 -28.50 19.35 21.18
C VAL A 210 -29.75 18.49 21.01
N VAL A 211 -30.13 17.79 22.09
CA VAL A 211 -31.31 16.94 22.12
C VAL A 211 -32.58 17.79 22.09
N ASP A 212 -33.54 17.42 21.23
CA ASP A 212 -34.89 17.98 21.27
C ASP A 212 -35.72 17.26 22.34
N LEU A 213 -35.78 17.85 23.54
CA LEU A 213 -36.56 17.31 24.65
C LEU A 213 -38.06 17.26 24.39
N THR A 214 -38.58 18.12 23.49
CA THR A 214 -40.01 18.11 23.13
C THR A 214 -40.34 16.82 22.38
N VAL A 215 -39.50 16.45 21.42
CA VAL A 215 -39.64 15.21 20.64
C VAL A 215 -39.42 13.98 21.52
N ALA A 216 -38.44 14.01 22.42
CA ALA A 216 -38.20 12.91 23.37
C ALA A 216 -39.39 12.69 24.32
N LYS A 217 -39.95 13.77 24.88
CA LYS A 217 -41.14 13.70 25.75
C LYS A 217 -42.36 13.21 24.99
N ALA A 218 -42.60 13.70 23.77
CA ALA A 218 -43.72 13.24 22.94
C ALA A 218 -43.61 11.75 22.59
N SER A 219 -42.41 11.27 22.25
CA SER A 219 -42.16 9.85 22.00
C SER A 219 -42.40 8.99 23.24
N PHE A 220 -42.01 9.47 24.42
CA PHE A 220 -42.29 8.77 25.67
C PHE A 220 -43.77 8.75 26.02
N ASP A 221 -44.48 9.86 25.82
CA ASP A 221 -45.92 9.97 26.01
C ASP A 221 -46.68 8.96 25.16
N GLU A 222 -46.34 8.84 23.87
CA GLU A 222 -46.88 7.82 22.96
C GLU A 222 -46.66 6.41 23.53
N ILE A 223 -45.44 6.09 23.97
CA ILE A 223 -45.12 4.77 24.53
C ILE A 223 -45.96 4.44 25.77
N VAL A 224 -46.10 5.36 26.72
CA VAL A 224 -46.81 5.07 27.99
C VAL A 224 -48.34 5.12 27.84
N THR A 225 -48.85 5.92 26.90
CA THR A 225 -50.29 6.04 26.65
C THR A 225 -50.84 4.89 25.82
N ASP A 226 -50.09 4.44 24.81
CA ASP A 226 -50.50 3.36 23.91
C ASP A 226 -49.99 1.98 24.33
N TYR A 227 -49.42 1.84 25.54
CA TYR A 227 -48.83 0.59 26.03
C TYR A 227 -49.84 -0.57 26.08
N ALA A 228 -49.75 -1.52 25.15
CA ALA A 228 -50.57 -2.74 25.15
C ALA A 228 -49.85 -3.98 25.71
N GLY A 229 -48.58 -3.85 26.13
CA GLY A 229 -47.85 -4.87 26.87
C GLY A 229 -46.36 -5.00 26.51
N PRO A 230 -45.65 -5.95 27.14
CA PRO A 230 -44.19 -6.12 27.00
C PRO A 230 -43.68 -6.28 25.56
N ALA A 231 -44.49 -6.87 24.68
CA ALA A 231 -44.11 -7.17 23.30
C ALA A 231 -43.96 -5.92 22.42
N GLU A 232 -44.67 -4.83 22.71
CA GLU A 232 -44.61 -3.58 21.92
C GLU A 232 -43.37 -2.74 22.24
N LEU A 233 -42.81 -2.89 23.43
CA LEU A 233 -41.63 -2.16 23.91
C LEU A 233 -40.32 -2.95 23.74
N ALA A 234 -40.37 -4.07 22.99
CA ALA A 234 -39.22 -4.95 22.81
C ALA A 234 -37.98 -4.24 22.22
N ARG A 235 -38.17 -3.11 21.50
CA ARG A 235 -37.08 -2.34 20.88
C ARG A 235 -37.37 -0.83 20.93
N ILE A 236 -36.55 -0.07 21.67
CA ILE A 236 -36.62 1.41 21.64
C ILE A 236 -36.08 1.91 20.30
N GLN A 237 -36.96 2.49 19.49
CA GLN A 237 -36.66 3.00 18.15
C GLN A 237 -37.24 4.40 17.86
N HIS A 238 -37.39 5.22 18.90
CA HIS A 238 -38.11 6.48 18.84
C HIS A 238 -37.15 7.67 18.68
N PRO A 239 -37.29 8.49 17.62
CA PRO A 239 -36.50 9.71 17.42
C PRO A 239 -36.53 10.63 18.66
N GLY A 240 -35.42 11.32 18.94
CA GLY A 240 -35.30 12.19 20.12
C GLY A 240 -35.08 11.41 21.42
N LEU A 241 -35.83 10.34 21.68
CA LEU A 241 -35.65 9.51 22.87
C LEU A 241 -34.35 8.71 22.82
N ASN A 242 -34.04 8.03 21.72
CA ASN A 242 -32.73 7.36 21.56
C ASN A 242 -31.56 8.35 21.66
N ASP A 243 -31.70 9.52 21.05
CA ASP A 243 -30.69 10.59 21.09
C ASP A 243 -30.45 11.04 22.54
N LEU A 244 -31.53 11.29 23.28
CA LEU A 244 -31.46 11.66 24.69
C LEU A 244 -30.70 10.62 25.52
N LEU A 245 -31.03 9.34 25.37
CA LEU A 245 -30.41 8.25 26.14
C LEU A 245 -28.90 8.17 25.88
N VAL A 246 -28.46 8.31 24.63
CA VAL A 246 -27.04 8.34 24.27
C VAL A 246 -26.35 9.56 24.87
N HIS A 247 -26.97 10.74 24.80
CA HIS A 247 -26.43 11.97 25.42
C HIS A 247 -26.33 11.88 26.94
N ARG A 248 -27.33 11.29 27.62
CA ARG A 248 -27.30 11.06 29.08
C ARG A 248 -26.17 10.12 29.45
N ALA A 249 -26.05 8.97 28.79
CA ALA A 249 -24.97 8.02 29.04
C ALA A 249 -23.58 8.66 28.83
N ALA A 250 -23.38 9.38 27.72
CA ALA A 250 -22.11 10.04 27.43
C ALA A 250 -21.78 11.18 28.41
N ALA A 251 -22.78 11.95 28.87
CA ALA A 251 -22.58 12.95 29.91
C ALA A 251 -22.08 12.32 31.21
N LEU A 252 -22.72 11.25 31.67
CA LEU A 252 -22.33 10.54 32.89
C LEU A 252 -20.92 9.93 32.78
N ILE A 253 -20.59 9.33 31.65
CA ILE A 253 -19.23 8.81 31.39
C ILE A 253 -18.19 9.95 31.41
N SER A 254 -18.52 11.10 30.81
CA SER A 254 -17.64 12.28 30.74
C SER A 254 -17.37 12.88 32.13
N GLU A 255 -18.35 12.80 33.03
CA GLU A 255 -18.32 13.30 34.40
C GLU A 255 -17.59 12.37 35.39
N MET A 256 -17.24 11.15 34.99
CA MET A 256 -16.49 10.22 35.84
C MET A 256 -15.21 10.87 36.41
N PRO A 257 -14.93 10.70 37.72
CA PRO A 257 -13.71 11.20 38.32
C PRO A 257 -12.49 10.45 37.79
N GLY A 258 -11.36 11.16 37.64
CA GLY A 258 -10.10 10.58 37.18
C GLY A 258 -9.88 10.66 35.67
N ARG A 259 -8.92 9.87 35.17
CA ARG A 259 -8.54 9.84 33.74
C ARG A 259 -9.06 8.62 32.99
N GLU A 260 -9.46 7.58 33.70
CA GLU A 260 -9.90 6.29 33.17
C GLU A 260 -11.42 6.30 33.03
N ARG A 261 -11.92 6.65 31.83
CA ARG A 261 -13.35 6.57 31.51
C ARG A 261 -13.63 5.22 30.86
N LYS A 262 -14.80 4.66 31.14
CA LYS A 262 -15.33 3.48 30.43
C LYS A 262 -15.75 3.89 29.00
N PRO A 263 -15.37 3.15 27.95
CA PRO A 263 -15.73 3.47 26.57
C PRO A 263 -17.24 3.30 26.27
N LEU A 264 -17.72 4.02 25.26
CA LEU A 264 -19.04 3.85 24.65
C LEU A 264 -18.87 3.33 23.22
N GLN A 265 -19.38 2.13 22.97
CA GLN A 265 -19.38 1.45 21.68
C GLN A 265 -20.58 1.87 20.83
N PHE A 266 -20.34 2.11 19.54
CA PHE A 266 -21.36 2.28 18.52
C PHE A 266 -21.19 1.19 17.48
N HIS A 267 -22.26 0.50 17.15
CA HIS A 267 -22.23 -0.40 16.01
C HIS A 267 -22.16 0.42 14.72
N THR A 268 -21.19 0.11 13.85
CA THR A 268 -21.00 0.79 12.56
C THR A 268 -20.67 -0.24 11.47
N GLY A 269 -21.66 -0.78 10.78
CA GLY A 269 -21.43 -1.89 9.84
C GLY A 269 -22.52 -1.97 8.77
N LEU A 270 -22.29 -2.80 7.75
CA LEU A 270 -23.26 -3.13 6.69
C LEU A 270 -23.70 -4.59 6.92
N GLY A 271 -25.00 -4.88 6.95
CA GLY A 271 -25.49 -6.27 7.04
C GLY A 271 -26.78 -6.46 7.83
N ASP A 272 -27.04 -5.58 8.81
CA ASP A 272 -28.24 -5.65 9.63
C ASP A 272 -29.53 -5.27 8.87
N ASN A 273 -30.59 -6.07 9.05
CA ASN A 273 -31.87 -5.90 8.34
C ASN A 273 -32.58 -4.57 8.66
N ASP A 274 -32.35 -4.00 9.84
CA ASP A 274 -33.03 -2.79 10.34
C ASP A 274 -32.20 -1.50 10.05
N LEU A 275 -31.06 -1.63 9.37
CA LEU A 275 -30.12 -0.53 9.18
C LEU A 275 -30.51 0.40 8.03
N THR A 276 -30.58 1.70 8.31
CA THR A 276 -30.66 2.72 7.26
C THR A 276 -29.26 3.10 6.77
N LEU A 277 -28.86 2.57 5.61
CA LEU A 277 -27.51 2.77 5.02
C LEU A 277 -27.06 4.24 4.98
N ALA A 278 -27.96 5.18 4.67
CA ALA A 278 -27.62 6.60 4.60
C ALA A 278 -27.25 7.22 5.97
N LYS A 279 -27.68 6.59 7.07
CA LYS A 279 -27.50 7.08 8.44
C LYS A 279 -26.53 6.22 9.27
N SER A 280 -25.96 5.16 8.71
CA SER A 280 -25.06 4.24 9.41
C SER A 280 -23.57 4.57 9.28
N SER A 281 -23.24 5.65 8.55
CA SER A 281 -21.86 6.08 8.39
C SER A 281 -21.28 6.60 9.71
N PRO A 282 -20.10 6.12 10.15
CA PRO A 282 -19.42 6.68 11.32
C PRO A 282 -19.11 8.18 11.19
N ALA A 283 -19.07 8.72 9.96
CA ALA A 283 -18.82 10.13 9.72
C ALA A 283 -19.88 11.06 10.35
N HIS A 284 -21.09 10.56 10.60
CA HIS A 284 -22.17 11.31 11.25
C HIS A 284 -21.91 11.56 12.74
N LEU A 285 -21.12 10.71 13.40
CA LEU A 285 -20.79 10.87 14.82
C LEU A 285 -19.82 12.03 15.12
N GLN A 286 -19.28 12.71 14.10
CA GLN A 286 -18.29 13.77 14.30
C GLN A 286 -18.73 14.83 15.31
N GLU A 287 -19.98 15.29 15.22
CA GLU A 287 -20.48 16.34 16.11
C GLU A 287 -20.69 15.82 17.53
N PHE A 288 -21.28 14.63 17.66
CA PHE A 288 -21.41 13.96 18.95
C PHE A 288 -20.04 13.76 19.65
N ILE A 289 -19.02 13.32 18.91
CA ILE A 289 -17.65 13.15 19.41
C ILE A 289 -17.06 14.50 19.87
N ARG A 290 -17.32 15.60 19.14
CA ARG A 290 -16.90 16.94 19.56
C ARG A 290 -17.57 17.41 20.84
N THR A 291 -18.84 17.05 21.05
CA THR A 291 -19.58 17.37 22.29
C THR A 291 -19.00 16.60 23.48
N TYR A 292 -18.52 15.37 23.28
CA TYR A 292 -17.99 14.51 24.36
C TYR A 292 -16.52 14.10 24.16
N PRO A 293 -15.56 15.05 24.12
CA PRO A 293 -14.17 14.76 23.76
C PRO A 293 -13.41 13.93 24.82
N LYS A 294 -14.01 13.73 26.01
CA LYS A 294 -13.45 12.93 27.10
C LYS A 294 -13.95 11.48 27.10
N VAL A 295 -15.02 11.19 26.36
CA VAL A 295 -15.60 9.85 26.30
C VAL A 295 -14.82 9.04 25.26
N PRO A 296 -14.22 7.89 25.63
CA PRO A 296 -13.60 7.02 24.65
C PRO A 296 -14.69 6.38 23.78
N ILE A 297 -14.61 6.57 22.47
CA ILE A 297 -15.61 6.08 21.52
C ILE A 297 -15.03 4.89 20.76
N VAL A 298 -15.80 3.80 20.65
CA VAL A 298 -15.43 2.60 19.91
C VAL A 298 -16.41 2.41 18.76
N LEU A 299 -15.88 2.26 17.55
CA LEU A 299 -16.66 2.00 16.34
C LEU A 299 -16.51 0.52 16.00
N LEU A 300 -17.57 -0.27 16.21
CA LEU A 300 -17.57 -1.70 15.90
C LEU A 300 -17.80 -1.89 14.40
N HIS A 301 -17.15 -2.88 13.78
CA HIS A 301 -17.23 -3.16 12.33
C HIS A 301 -16.69 -2.05 11.41
N ALA A 302 -15.90 -1.12 11.95
CA ALA A 302 -15.25 -0.05 11.18
C ALA A 302 -13.92 -0.45 10.50
N SER A 303 -13.49 -1.71 10.63
CA SER A 303 -12.24 -2.22 10.04
C SER A 303 -12.46 -2.87 8.67
N TYR A 304 -11.69 -2.44 7.67
CA TYR A 304 -11.57 -3.13 6.37
C TYR A 304 -10.66 -4.36 6.51
N PRO A 305 -10.85 -5.42 5.70
CA PRO A 305 -10.00 -6.61 5.75
C PRO A 305 -8.53 -6.23 5.50
N PHE A 306 -7.67 -6.48 6.49
CA PHE A 306 -6.24 -6.27 6.37
C PHE A 306 -5.56 -7.54 5.87
N VAL A 307 -4.90 -7.46 4.71
CA VAL A 307 -4.04 -8.55 4.22
C VAL A 307 -2.62 -8.25 4.71
N LEU A 308 -2.37 -8.44 6.01
CA LEU A 308 -1.11 -8.03 6.66
C LEU A 308 0.11 -8.67 6.01
N CYS A 309 0.04 -9.96 5.67
CA CYS A 309 1.12 -10.65 4.95
C CYS A 309 1.38 -10.04 3.57
N ASP A 310 0.35 -9.59 2.86
CA ASP A 310 0.49 -8.92 1.55
C ASP A 310 1.09 -7.52 1.69
N TYR A 311 0.70 -6.74 2.71
CA TYR A 311 1.35 -5.46 3.00
C TYR A 311 2.81 -5.63 3.38
N VAL A 312 3.14 -6.72 4.07
CA VAL A 312 4.51 -7.08 4.40
C VAL A 312 5.29 -7.52 3.17
N ARG A 313 4.71 -8.34 2.28
CA ARG A 313 5.33 -8.77 1.00
C ARG A 313 5.55 -7.60 0.04
N LYS A 314 4.56 -6.70 -0.09
CA LYS A 314 4.62 -5.50 -0.94
C LYS A 314 5.50 -4.39 -0.37
N GLY A 315 6.09 -4.59 0.81
CA GLY A 315 6.93 -3.61 1.47
C GLY A 315 6.17 -2.37 1.98
N ALA A 316 4.83 -2.40 1.97
CA ALA A 316 3.99 -1.34 2.53
C ALA A 316 4.08 -1.29 4.07
N MET A 317 4.46 -2.40 4.71
CA MET A 317 4.65 -2.53 6.15
C MET A 317 5.81 -3.49 6.45
N SER A 318 6.57 -3.27 7.54
CA SER A 318 7.56 -4.28 7.96
C SER A 318 6.89 -5.45 8.69
N TRP A 319 7.45 -6.66 8.61
CA TRP A 319 6.91 -7.83 9.32
C TRP A 319 6.85 -7.62 10.84
N LYS A 320 7.81 -6.90 11.43
CA LYS A 320 7.78 -6.53 12.86
C LYS A 320 6.64 -5.56 13.17
N ALA A 321 6.40 -4.58 12.30
CA ALA A 321 5.27 -3.66 12.44
C ALA A 321 3.94 -4.40 12.29
N ALA A 322 3.87 -5.40 11.41
CA ALA A 322 2.70 -6.26 11.30
C ALA A 322 2.47 -7.09 12.57
N ILE A 323 3.52 -7.65 13.18
CA ILE A 323 3.40 -8.35 14.49
C ILE A 323 2.90 -7.40 15.58
N GLU A 324 3.45 -6.20 15.68
CA GLU A 324 2.98 -5.23 16.66
C GLU A 324 1.53 -4.81 16.39
N LEU A 325 1.15 -4.63 15.13
CA LEU A 325 -0.22 -4.32 14.74
C LEU A 325 -1.19 -5.45 15.09
N VAL A 326 -0.81 -6.72 14.88
CA VAL A 326 -1.58 -7.89 15.33
C VAL A 326 -1.81 -7.83 16.84
N ARG A 327 -0.74 -7.63 17.61
CA ARG A 327 -0.82 -7.52 19.08
C ARG A 327 -1.64 -6.33 19.54
N ASP A 328 -1.55 -5.21 18.84
CA ASP A 328 -2.31 -4.00 19.13
C ASP A 328 -3.81 -4.23 18.86
N ILE A 329 -4.16 -4.78 17.70
CA ILE A 329 -5.55 -5.06 17.30
C ILE A 329 -6.19 -6.13 18.19
N LEU A 330 -5.54 -7.28 18.36
CA LEU A 330 -6.14 -8.44 19.03
C LEU A 330 -6.12 -8.33 20.55
N TYR A 331 -5.17 -7.57 21.14
CA TYR A 331 -4.97 -7.57 22.59
C TYR A 331 -4.79 -6.18 23.18
N LYS A 332 -3.71 -5.46 22.85
CA LYS A 332 -3.25 -4.31 23.64
C LYS A 332 -4.22 -3.13 23.59
N ASN A 333 -4.85 -2.86 22.44
CA ASN A 333 -5.78 -1.73 22.32
C ASN A 333 -7.00 -1.95 23.22
N SER A 334 -7.63 -3.13 23.15
CA SER A 334 -8.75 -3.48 24.04
C SER A 334 -8.31 -3.51 25.50
N ASN A 335 -7.21 -4.18 25.84
CA ASN A 335 -6.70 -4.24 27.22
C ASN A 335 -6.50 -2.85 27.84
N LYS A 336 -5.94 -1.92 27.05
CA LYS A 336 -5.70 -0.53 27.47
C LYS A 336 -7.00 0.29 27.52
N LEU A 337 -7.86 0.16 26.51
CA LEU A 337 -9.06 0.99 26.36
C LEU A 337 -10.12 0.67 27.42
N TYR A 338 -10.27 -0.60 27.75
CA TYR A 338 -11.22 -1.11 28.74
C TYR A 338 -10.61 -1.24 30.15
N HIS A 339 -9.35 -0.81 30.33
CA HIS A 339 -8.61 -0.84 31.61
C HIS A 339 -8.59 -2.23 32.27
N LEU A 340 -8.40 -3.30 31.48
CA LEU A 340 -8.53 -4.68 31.96
C LEU A 340 -7.33 -5.15 32.81
N GLY A 341 -6.18 -4.48 32.67
CA GLY A 341 -5.00 -4.76 33.50
C GLY A 341 -4.34 -6.12 33.25
N LEU A 342 -4.60 -6.76 32.10
CA LEU A 342 -4.16 -8.12 31.80
C LEU A 342 -2.70 -8.15 31.32
N SER A 343 -1.91 -9.13 31.79
CA SER A 343 -0.51 -9.30 31.34
C SER A 343 -0.40 -10.11 30.06
N PHE A 344 0.21 -9.53 29.03
CA PHE A 344 0.40 -10.18 27.75
C PHE A 344 1.31 -11.41 27.87
N SER A 345 0.86 -12.55 27.35
CA SER A 345 1.71 -13.71 27.06
C SER A 345 1.09 -14.55 25.94
N GLU A 346 1.93 -15.00 25.01
CA GLU A 346 1.52 -15.81 23.85
C GLU A 346 1.10 -17.23 24.26
N TRP A 347 0.24 -17.87 23.47
CA TRP A 347 -0.19 -19.26 23.70
C TRP A 347 0.96 -20.27 23.49
N GLU A 348 1.13 -21.19 24.43
CA GLU A 348 2.22 -22.19 24.42
C GLU A 348 1.99 -23.36 23.47
N ALA A 349 0.82 -23.48 22.84
CA ALA A 349 0.46 -24.62 21.98
C ALA A 349 1.55 -24.97 20.95
N ASP A 350 1.75 -26.28 20.77
CA ASP A 350 2.57 -26.89 19.73
C ASP A 350 1.95 -26.55 18.37
N TYR A 351 2.36 -25.42 17.79
CA TYR A 351 2.07 -25.12 16.40
C TYR A 351 2.96 -26.02 15.55
N GLU A 352 2.52 -27.27 15.34
CA GLU A 352 2.98 -28.07 14.21
C GLU A 352 2.47 -27.35 12.95
N GLY A 353 3.37 -26.63 12.29
CA GLY A 353 3.05 -25.66 11.24
C GLY A 353 2.57 -26.24 9.91
N ASP A 354 1.48 -27.03 9.94
CA ASP A 354 0.82 -27.64 8.78
C ASP A 354 -0.71 -27.46 8.80
N ALA A 355 -1.24 -26.50 9.59
CA ALA A 355 -2.61 -26.02 9.37
C ALA A 355 -2.67 -25.33 8.00
N ALA A 356 -3.12 -26.09 6.99
CA ALA A 356 -3.21 -25.69 5.60
C ALA A 356 -3.89 -24.31 5.49
N MET A 357 -3.11 -23.34 5.02
CA MET A 357 -3.66 -22.11 4.47
C MET A 357 -4.77 -22.50 3.47
N GLU A 358 -5.79 -21.64 3.29
CA GLU A 358 -6.17 -21.35 1.91
C GLU A 358 -4.88 -20.79 1.28
N GLU A 359 -4.10 -21.66 0.62
CA GLU A 359 -2.82 -21.29 -0.01
C GLU A 359 -3.04 -19.98 -0.78
N GLU A 360 -2.52 -18.88 -0.26
CA GLU A 360 -2.39 -17.67 -1.06
C GLU A 360 -1.42 -18.03 -2.17
N ALA A 361 -1.81 -17.66 -3.39
CA ALA A 361 -1.17 -18.07 -4.62
C ALA A 361 0.36 -18.18 -4.48
N THR A 362 0.87 -19.40 -4.40
CA THR A 362 2.28 -19.75 -4.55
C THR A 362 2.85 -19.08 -5.80
N ASP A 363 4.18 -18.91 -5.89
CA ASP A 363 4.80 -18.44 -7.15
C ASP A 363 4.32 -19.28 -8.35
N LEU A 364 4.04 -20.57 -8.12
CA LEU A 364 3.42 -21.47 -9.08
C LEU A 364 1.99 -21.04 -9.45
N GLU A 365 1.15 -20.66 -8.50
CA GLU A 365 -0.22 -20.19 -8.74
C GLU A 365 -0.25 -18.80 -9.39
N ILE A 366 0.60 -17.85 -8.98
CA ILE A 366 0.77 -16.55 -9.66
C ILE A 366 1.18 -16.79 -11.11
N PHE A 367 2.18 -17.64 -11.31
CA PHE A 367 2.69 -17.98 -12.65
C PHE A 367 1.64 -18.71 -13.49
N THR A 368 0.91 -19.67 -12.90
CA THR A 368 -0.18 -20.41 -13.56
C THR A 368 -1.33 -19.49 -13.92
N HIS A 369 -1.65 -18.51 -13.07
CA HIS A 369 -2.67 -17.51 -13.34
C HIS A 369 -2.26 -16.60 -14.50
N VAL A 370 -1.04 -16.05 -14.47
CA VAL A 370 -0.50 -15.19 -15.55
C VAL A 370 -0.47 -15.91 -16.89
N LEU A 371 -0.20 -17.22 -16.90
CA LEU A 371 -0.15 -18.05 -18.10
C LEU A 371 -1.51 -18.61 -18.54
N ARG A 372 -2.56 -18.47 -17.74
CA ARG A 372 -3.88 -18.99 -18.09
C ARG A 372 -4.37 -18.33 -19.38
N GLY A 373 -4.65 -19.16 -20.39
CA GLY A 373 -5.10 -18.69 -21.72
C GLY A 373 -3.98 -18.12 -22.61
N LYS A 374 -2.72 -18.14 -22.17
CA LYS A 374 -1.55 -17.74 -22.98
C LYS A 374 -0.80 -18.97 -23.49
N PRO A 375 -0.09 -18.87 -24.63
CA PRO A 375 0.80 -19.94 -25.09
C PRO A 375 1.89 -20.22 -24.06
N THR A 376 2.26 -21.49 -23.92
CA THR A 376 3.40 -21.89 -23.10
C THR A 376 4.68 -21.25 -23.64
N PRO A 377 5.44 -20.51 -22.82
CA PRO A 377 6.69 -19.93 -23.30
C PRO A 377 7.80 -20.99 -23.37
N ASP A 378 8.79 -20.72 -24.21
CA ASP A 378 10.03 -21.50 -24.30
C ASP A 378 10.97 -21.15 -23.14
N PHE A 379 11.05 -19.85 -22.81
CA PHE A 379 12.01 -19.32 -21.84
C PHE A 379 11.45 -18.23 -20.93
N ILE A 380 11.95 -18.21 -19.70
CA ILE A 380 11.75 -17.14 -18.73
C ILE A 380 13.06 -16.37 -18.58
N ARG A 381 13.01 -15.06 -18.82
CA ARG A 381 14.13 -14.14 -18.72
C ARG A 381 14.12 -13.49 -17.34
N VAL A 382 15.22 -13.60 -16.61
CA VAL A 382 15.42 -12.88 -15.35
C VAL A 382 16.46 -11.79 -15.59
N GLY A 383 16.01 -10.54 -15.59
CA GLY A 383 16.79 -9.36 -15.92
C GLY A 383 17.33 -8.62 -14.68
N TRP A 384 18.46 -7.95 -14.85
CA TRP A 384 18.99 -6.95 -13.90
C TRP A 384 19.67 -5.82 -14.66
N THR A 385 19.85 -4.66 -14.05
CA THR A 385 20.58 -3.54 -14.65
C THR A 385 21.92 -3.36 -13.95
N ASP A 386 23.01 -3.22 -14.71
CA ASP A 386 24.36 -3.02 -14.15
C ASP A 386 24.71 -1.53 -13.93
N MET A 387 25.92 -1.28 -13.43
CA MET A 387 26.41 0.08 -13.14
C MET A 387 26.62 0.94 -14.38
N THR A 388 26.71 0.32 -15.56
CA THR A 388 26.77 1.02 -16.86
C THR A 388 25.37 1.26 -17.47
N ALA A 389 24.30 1.00 -16.71
CA ALA A 389 22.91 1.08 -17.16
C ALA A 389 22.52 0.05 -18.22
N MET A 390 23.32 -0.99 -18.45
CA MET A 390 22.93 -2.07 -19.35
C MET A 390 22.01 -3.07 -18.66
N THR A 391 20.87 -3.36 -19.30
CA THR A 391 20.03 -4.50 -18.91
C THR A 391 20.72 -5.81 -19.33
N ARG A 392 21.06 -6.62 -18.33
CA ARG A 392 21.59 -7.98 -18.49
C ARG A 392 20.50 -8.98 -18.12
N MET A 393 20.63 -10.21 -18.59
CA MET A 393 19.66 -11.24 -18.26
C MET A 393 20.24 -12.66 -18.28
N ARG A 394 19.52 -13.57 -17.62
CA ARG A 394 19.65 -15.02 -17.81
C ARG A 394 18.32 -15.61 -18.24
N MET A 395 18.38 -16.67 -19.03
CA MET A 395 17.20 -17.39 -19.50
C MET A 395 17.11 -18.74 -18.80
N ILE A 396 15.95 -19.04 -18.24
CA ILE A 396 15.59 -20.34 -17.68
C ILE A 396 14.64 -21.01 -18.67
N PRO A 397 14.93 -22.22 -19.17
CA PRO A 397 13.95 -22.98 -19.95
C PRO A 397 12.67 -23.18 -19.15
N PHE A 398 11.51 -22.95 -19.75
CA PHE A 398 10.21 -22.96 -19.07
C PHE A 398 9.98 -24.22 -18.23
N ARG A 399 10.22 -25.40 -18.83
CA ARG A 399 10.05 -26.69 -18.16
C ARG A 399 10.92 -26.81 -16.90
N LYS A 400 12.11 -26.21 -16.91
CA LYS A 400 13.02 -26.23 -15.75
C LYS A 400 12.48 -25.35 -14.63
N LEU A 401 11.93 -24.18 -14.94
CA LEU A 401 11.31 -23.31 -13.93
C LEU A 401 10.11 -24.02 -13.29
N ILE A 402 9.18 -24.52 -14.09
CA ILE A 402 7.98 -25.23 -13.60
C ILE A 402 8.38 -26.42 -12.72
N THR A 403 9.29 -27.27 -13.18
CA THR A 403 9.75 -28.42 -12.38
C THR A 403 10.33 -27.97 -11.04
N SER A 404 11.14 -26.90 -11.03
CA SER A 404 11.71 -26.37 -9.78
C SER A 404 10.62 -25.83 -8.84
N LEU A 405 9.61 -25.13 -9.36
CA LEU A 405 8.50 -24.61 -8.56
C LEU A 405 7.63 -25.73 -7.99
N GLU A 406 7.28 -26.75 -8.80
CA GLU A 406 6.54 -27.94 -8.38
C GLU A 406 7.29 -28.75 -7.30
N GLU A 407 8.62 -28.80 -7.38
CA GLU A 407 9.47 -29.48 -6.40
C GLU A 407 9.83 -28.60 -5.18
N GLY A 408 9.32 -27.35 -5.10
CA GLY A 408 9.64 -26.41 -4.03
C GLY A 408 11.11 -25.97 -3.96
N LYS A 409 11.85 -26.08 -5.06
CA LYS A 409 13.27 -25.72 -5.15
C LYS A 409 13.45 -24.22 -5.41
N PRO A 410 14.47 -23.57 -4.80
CA PRO A 410 14.79 -22.18 -5.11
C PRO A 410 15.05 -21.98 -6.60
N VAL A 411 14.49 -20.91 -7.15
CA VAL A 411 14.64 -20.53 -8.57
C VAL A 411 15.74 -19.48 -8.79
N ASP A 412 16.47 -19.12 -7.73
CA ASP A 412 17.59 -18.19 -7.77
C ASP A 412 18.69 -18.62 -8.74
N ILE A 413 19.22 -17.66 -9.49
CA ILE A 413 20.28 -17.88 -10.46
C ILE A 413 21.61 -17.42 -9.86
N GLY A 414 22.62 -18.27 -9.90
CA GLY A 414 23.98 -17.91 -9.52
C GLY A 414 24.63 -16.98 -10.54
N ILE A 415 25.05 -15.80 -10.12
CA ILE A 415 25.74 -14.80 -10.95
C ILE A 415 27.04 -14.39 -10.26
N THR A 416 28.16 -14.35 -11.00
CA THR A 416 29.45 -13.90 -10.45
C THR A 416 29.36 -12.50 -9.86
N LYS A 417 29.99 -12.26 -8.70
CA LYS A 417 30.01 -10.91 -8.09
C LYS A 417 30.65 -9.85 -8.99
N ALA A 418 31.48 -10.28 -9.94
CA ALA A 418 32.06 -9.40 -10.93
C ALA A 418 31.01 -8.66 -11.78
N CYS A 419 29.78 -9.18 -11.92
CA CYS A 419 28.77 -8.63 -12.83
C CYS A 419 28.39 -7.18 -12.57
N LEU A 420 28.56 -6.68 -11.33
CA LEU A 420 28.30 -5.28 -10.97
C LEU A 420 29.55 -4.38 -11.10
N GLY A 421 30.66 -4.93 -11.61
CA GLY A 421 31.90 -4.22 -11.92
C GLY A 421 32.42 -4.48 -13.33
N LEU A 422 31.56 -4.97 -14.23
CA LEU A 422 31.88 -5.14 -15.65
C LEU A 422 31.46 -3.90 -16.44
N LEU A 423 32.24 -3.56 -17.46
CA LEU A 423 31.84 -2.63 -18.52
C LEU A 423 30.98 -3.32 -19.59
N GLN A 424 30.56 -2.56 -20.59
CA GLN A 424 29.72 -3.01 -21.71
C GLN A 424 30.40 -4.02 -22.66
N HIS A 425 31.70 -4.24 -22.49
CA HIS A 425 32.52 -5.21 -23.23
C HIS A 425 33.14 -6.24 -22.27
N ASP A 426 32.55 -6.39 -21.07
CA ASP A 426 32.93 -7.36 -20.05
C ASP A 426 34.36 -7.21 -19.49
N TRP A 427 35.01 -6.06 -19.68
CA TRP A 427 36.22 -5.77 -18.91
C TRP A 427 35.87 -5.43 -17.47
N MET A 428 36.75 -5.85 -16.59
CA MET A 428 36.57 -5.77 -15.15
C MET A 428 37.20 -4.48 -14.63
N SER A 429 36.41 -3.64 -13.96
CA SER A 429 36.91 -2.42 -13.35
C SER A 429 37.85 -2.72 -12.17
N PRO A 430 38.79 -1.81 -11.84
CA PRO A 430 39.66 -1.96 -10.68
C PRO A 430 38.88 -2.24 -9.39
N GLY A 431 39.42 -3.11 -8.52
CA GLY A 431 38.74 -3.54 -7.28
C GLY A 431 37.58 -4.52 -7.49
N THR A 432 37.29 -4.94 -8.73
CA THR A 432 36.40 -6.06 -9.03
C THR A 432 37.22 -7.36 -9.13
N ASN A 433 36.65 -8.48 -8.71
CA ASN A 433 37.26 -9.79 -8.91
C ASN A 433 36.19 -10.82 -9.31
N ALA A 434 36.62 -11.90 -9.96
CA ALA A 434 35.75 -12.97 -10.45
C ALA A 434 35.32 -13.97 -9.36
N SER A 435 35.78 -13.80 -8.12
CA SER A 435 35.48 -14.72 -7.02
C SER A 435 34.16 -14.40 -6.36
N GLY A 436 33.46 -15.45 -5.94
CA GLY A 436 32.16 -15.36 -5.29
C GLY A 436 30.98 -15.22 -6.27
N GLU A 437 29.80 -15.45 -5.71
CA GLU A 437 28.53 -15.48 -6.42
C GLU A 437 27.48 -14.68 -5.63
N TYR A 438 26.67 -13.90 -6.34
CA TYR A 438 25.38 -13.42 -5.88
C TYR A 438 24.27 -14.35 -6.35
N ARG A 439 23.20 -14.44 -5.57
CA ARG A 439 21.96 -15.11 -5.94
C ARG A 439 21.02 -14.06 -6.56
N LEU A 440 20.80 -14.14 -7.87
CA LEU A 440 19.79 -13.33 -8.53
C LEU A 440 18.42 -13.94 -8.25
N HIS A 441 17.68 -13.29 -7.37
CA HIS A 441 16.36 -13.72 -6.93
C HIS A 441 15.28 -13.14 -7.86
N PRO A 442 14.53 -13.98 -8.59
CA PRO A 442 13.50 -13.49 -9.51
C PRO A 442 12.28 -12.94 -8.76
N ASP A 443 11.77 -11.79 -9.19
CA ASP A 443 10.57 -11.15 -8.63
C ASP A 443 9.36 -11.44 -9.52
N PHE A 444 8.52 -12.40 -9.10
CA PHE A 444 7.33 -12.82 -9.85
C PHE A 444 6.28 -11.71 -10.01
N SER A 445 6.28 -10.68 -9.16
CA SER A 445 5.37 -9.53 -9.32
C SER A 445 5.69 -8.70 -10.56
N SER A 446 6.90 -8.83 -11.12
CA SER A 446 7.35 -8.16 -12.34
C SER A 446 7.16 -9.01 -13.61
N LEU A 447 6.54 -10.20 -13.50
CA LEU A 447 6.36 -11.12 -14.62
C LEU A 447 5.46 -10.54 -15.70
N LYS A 448 6.00 -10.41 -16.92
CA LYS A 448 5.29 -9.95 -18.13
C LYS A 448 5.66 -10.81 -19.32
N ALA A 449 4.85 -10.77 -20.38
CA ALA A 449 5.24 -11.38 -21.65
C ALA A 449 6.55 -10.73 -22.14
N GLY A 450 7.45 -11.51 -22.72
CA GLY A 450 8.77 -11.04 -23.13
C GLY A 450 8.70 -10.17 -24.38
N PRO A 451 9.79 -9.44 -24.70
CA PRO A 451 9.83 -8.55 -25.86
C PRO A 451 9.90 -9.29 -27.21
N ILE A 452 10.00 -10.62 -27.20
CA ILE A 452 9.92 -11.47 -28.39
C ILE A 452 9.00 -12.67 -28.14
N PRO A 453 8.34 -13.23 -29.17
CA PRO A 453 7.45 -14.38 -29.03
C PRO A 453 8.16 -15.58 -28.38
N GLY A 454 7.44 -16.33 -27.53
CA GLY A 454 7.97 -17.51 -26.83
C GLY A 454 8.72 -17.20 -25.53
N HIS A 455 8.79 -15.94 -25.12
CA HIS A 455 9.53 -15.53 -23.92
C HIS A 455 8.60 -14.84 -22.91
N PHE A 456 8.92 -14.96 -21.63
CA PHE A 456 8.42 -14.08 -20.57
C PHE A 456 9.62 -13.42 -19.88
N SER A 457 9.42 -12.24 -19.31
CA SER A 457 10.44 -11.49 -18.58
C SER A 457 9.99 -11.20 -17.15
N MET A 458 10.93 -11.23 -16.23
CA MET A 458 10.83 -10.72 -14.87
C MET A 458 12.18 -10.09 -14.50
N TYR A 459 12.18 -9.19 -13.53
CA TYR A 459 13.40 -8.62 -12.97
C TYR A 459 13.78 -9.34 -11.68
N GLY A 460 15.04 -9.19 -11.26
CA GLY A 460 15.52 -9.81 -10.04
C GLY A 460 16.41 -8.89 -9.21
N ASP A 461 16.48 -9.21 -7.92
CA ASP A 461 17.36 -8.57 -6.96
C ASP A 461 18.55 -9.48 -6.65
N PHE A 462 19.74 -8.90 -6.53
CA PHE A 462 20.89 -9.64 -6.01
C PHE A 462 20.80 -9.83 -4.50
N ARG A 463 20.99 -11.07 -4.07
CA ARG A 463 21.09 -11.49 -2.68
C ARG A 463 22.44 -12.16 -2.43
N GLU A 464 22.92 -12.07 -1.20
CA GLU A 464 24.02 -12.89 -0.73
C GLU A 464 23.55 -14.34 -0.53
N LYS A 465 24.49 -15.27 -0.33
CA LYS A 465 24.18 -16.70 -0.15
C LYS A 465 23.26 -16.97 1.06
N ASP A 466 23.32 -16.13 2.08
CA ASP A 466 22.47 -16.20 3.27
C ASP A 466 21.10 -15.52 3.09
N GLY A 467 20.82 -14.99 1.89
CA GLY A 467 19.58 -14.28 1.57
C GLY A 467 19.59 -12.79 1.91
N SER A 468 20.66 -12.26 2.50
CA SER A 468 20.76 -10.82 2.79
C SER A 468 20.85 -9.99 1.49
N THR A 469 20.46 -8.72 1.58
CA THR A 469 20.49 -7.77 0.45
C THR A 469 21.92 -7.49 0.03
N VAL A 470 22.15 -7.38 -1.29
CA VAL A 470 23.39 -6.84 -1.83
C VAL A 470 23.27 -5.32 -1.95
N PRO A 471 24.03 -4.52 -1.18
CA PRO A 471 23.95 -3.05 -1.21
C PRO A 471 24.27 -2.46 -2.59
N LEU A 472 25.01 -3.21 -3.41
CA LEU A 472 25.38 -2.83 -4.76
C LEU A 472 24.27 -3.03 -5.80
N CYS A 473 23.17 -3.68 -5.46
CA CYS A 473 22.10 -3.99 -6.41
C CYS A 473 21.25 -2.74 -6.73
N PRO A 474 21.23 -2.23 -7.98
CA PRO A 474 20.48 -1.02 -8.31
C PRO A 474 18.98 -1.09 -8.00
N ARG A 475 18.33 -2.21 -8.35
CA ARG A 475 16.89 -2.42 -8.08
C ARG A 475 16.58 -2.40 -6.58
N THR A 476 17.45 -3.03 -5.78
CA THR A 476 17.35 -3.01 -4.31
C THR A 476 17.56 -1.60 -3.75
N GLN A 477 18.42 -0.78 -4.35
CA GLN A 477 18.60 0.63 -3.93
C GLN A 477 17.33 1.45 -4.12
N LEU A 478 16.62 1.28 -5.25
CA LEU A 478 15.33 1.95 -5.44
C LEU A 478 14.26 1.45 -4.48
N THR A 479 14.23 0.13 -4.23
CA THR A 479 13.34 -0.46 -3.22
C THR A 479 13.59 0.16 -1.84
N ARG A 480 14.86 0.27 -1.42
CA ARG A 480 15.25 0.94 -0.16
C ARG A 480 14.82 2.40 -0.11
N ALA A 481 14.93 3.14 -1.22
CA ALA A 481 14.53 4.54 -1.29
C ALA A 481 13.01 4.71 -1.15
N GLN A 482 12.24 3.86 -1.84
CA GLN A 482 10.77 3.81 -1.71
C GLN A 482 10.35 3.47 -0.28
N GLU A 483 10.97 2.46 0.34
CA GLU A 483 10.71 2.09 1.75
C GLU A 483 11.11 3.21 2.73
N HIS A 484 12.19 3.93 2.44
CA HIS A 484 12.62 5.05 3.28
C HIS A 484 11.56 6.16 3.31
N GLY A 485 10.95 6.49 2.17
CA GLY A 485 9.80 7.39 2.10
C GLY A 485 8.57 6.84 2.81
N ALA A 486 8.25 5.56 2.62
CA ALA A 486 7.10 4.92 3.26
C ALA A 486 7.16 4.96 4.79
N ARG A 487 8.36 4.79 5.38
CA ARG A 487 8.57 4.93 6.84
C ARG A 487 8.29 6.33 7.37
N GLN A 488 8.28 7.35 6.52
CA GLN A 488 7.92 8.73 6.84
C GLN A 488 6.48 9.08 6.46
N GLY A 489 5.68 8.09 6.02
CA GLY A 489 4.30 8.31 5.56
C GLY A 489 4.18 8.84 4.13
N LEU A 490 5.22 8.73 3.30
CA LEU A 490 5.20 9.12 1.90
C LEU A 490 4.95 7.91 0.99
N ALA A 491 4.08 8.07 0.00
CA ALA A 491 3.93 7.17 -1.13
C ALA A 491 4.14 7.96 -2.42
N PHE A 492 4.63 7.30 -3.47
CA PHE A 492 5.00 7.96 -4.71
C PHE A 492 4.36 7.29 -5.91
N LEU A 493 4.05 8.09 -6.93
CA LEU A 493 3.77 7.64 -8.29
C LEU A 493 4.81 8.23 -9.23
N VAL A 494 5.30 7.40 -10.16
CA VAL A 494 6.31 7.78 -11.13
C VAL A 494 5.88 7.37 -12.54
N GLY A 495 5.81 8.35 -13.45
CA GLY A 495 5.62 8.15 -14.89
C GLY A 495 6.88 8.52 -15.66
N PHE A 496 7.10 7.90 -16.82
CA PHE A 496 8.28 8.18 -17.65
C PHE A 496 7.87 8.54 -19.08
N GLU A 497 8.52 9.55 -19.63
CA GLU A 497 8.52 9.85 -21.07
C GLU A 497 9.76 9.18 -21.68
N ILE A 498 9.58 8.34 -22.71
CA ILE A 498 10.69 7.71 -23.43
C ILE A 498 10.88 8.43 -24.75
N GLU A 499 11.86 9.32 -24.82
CA GLU A 499 12.32 9.85 -26.10
C GLU A 499 13.38 8.91 -26.69
N PHE A 500 13.22 8.54 -27.97
CA PHE A 500 14.13 7.63 -28.65
C PHE A 500 14.25 7.95 -30.14
N LEU A 501 15.31 7.45 -30.77
CA LEU A 501 15.47 7.51 -32.22
C LEU A 501 15.38 6.14 -32.88
N LEU A 502 14.85 6.16 -34.10
CA LEU A 502 15.02 5.08 -35.07
C LEU A 502 16.06 5.50 -36.10
N LEU A 503 17.04 4.65 -36.36
CA LEU A 503 18.13 4.85 -37.32
C LEU A 503 18.16 3.73 -38.37
N HIS A 504 18.74 4.00 -39.53
CA HIS A 504 19.09 2.97 -40.50
C HIS A 504 20.41 2.30 -40.15
N ARG A 505 20.51 1.00 -40.40
CA ARG A 505 21.80 0.31 -40.46
C ARG A 505 22.26 0.28 -41.91
N SER A 506 23.36 0.94 -42.23
CA SER A 506 23.92 0.94 -43.59
C SER A 506 24.63 -0.38 -43.92
N GLU A 507 24.91 -0.61 -45.21
CA GLU A 507 25.63 -1.81 -45.67
C GLU A 507 27.02 -1.95 -45.04
N SER A 508 27.63 -0.83 -44.64
CA SER A 508 28.91 -0.79 -43.93
C SER A 508 28.81 -1.17 -42.45
N GLY A 509 27.60 -1.39 -41.94
CA GLY A 509 27.32 -1.70 -40.53
C GLY A 509 27.20 -0.47 -39.62
N LYS A 510 27.29 0.75 -40.16
CA LYS A 510 27.10 2.01 -39.42
C LYS A 510 25.63 2.34 -39.22
N PHE A 511 25.35 3.12 -38.18
CA PHE A 511 24.02 3.66 -37.91
C PHE A 511 23.90 5.09 -38.42
N GLU A 512 22.90 5.33 -39.26
CA GLU A 512 22.69 6.58 -39.99
C GLU A 512 21.26 7.11 -39.77
N PRO A 513 21.04 8.44 -39.81
CA PRO A 513 19.70 9.02 -39.69
C PRO A 513 18.71 8.49 -40.73
N LEU A 514 17.42 8.48 -40.41
CA LEU A 514 16.38 8.24 -41.41
C LEU A 514 16.33 9.40 -42.40
N ALA A 515 16.04 9.10 -43.67
CA ALA A 515 15.72 10.13 -44.64
C ALA A 515 14.42 10.83 -44.20
N SER A 516 14.45 12.15 -44.04
CA SER A 516 13.31 12.95 -43.58
C SER A 516 12.85 13.89 -44.68
N ASP A 517 11.55 13.87 -45.00
CA ASP A 517 10.88 14.81 -45.92
C ASP A 517 10.02 15.87 -45.20
N GLY A 518 10.26 16.05 -43.89
CA GLY A 518 9.53 17.02 -43.05
C GLY A 518 9.16 16.55 -41.64
N HIS A 519 9.98 15.68 -41.02
CA HIS A 519 9.84 15.30 -39.61
C HIS A 519 10.04 16.52 -38.70
N SER A 520 9.14 16.72 -37.74
CA SER A 520 9.18 17.82 -36.76
C SER A 520 8.22 17.52 -35.61
N TRP A 521 8.41 18.22 -34.49
CA TRP A 521 7.61 18.07 -33.28
C TRP A 521 6.11 18.09 -33.55
N SER A 522 5.41 17.03 -33.13
CA SER A 522 3.95 16.89 -33.25
C SER A 522 3.37 17.00 -34.67
N VAL A 523 4.19 16.98 -35.72
CA VAL A 523 3.72 17.13 -37.10
C VAL A 523 3.14 15.80 -37.62
N SER A 524 1.86 15.77 -37.98
CA SER A 524 1.17 14.57 -38.48
C SER A 524 1.78 13.97 -39.77
N ARG A 525 2.69 14.67 -40.44
CA ARG A 525 3.40 14.13 -41.61
C ARG A 525 4.22 12.89 -41.28
N PHE A 526 4.63 12.67 -40.03
CA PHE A 526 5.31 11.41 -39.67
C PHE A 526 4.46 10.16 -40.00
N TRP A 527 3.14 10.31 -40.17
CA TRP A 527 2.24 9.27 -40.66
C TRP A 527 2.39 8.92 -42.15
N SER A 528 3.19 9.66 -42.93
CA SER A 528 3.30 9.51 -44.39
C SER A 528 4.20 8.36 -44.82
N ASP A 529 5.28 8.06 -44.08
CA ASP A 529 6.02 6.80 -44.25
C ASP A 529 5.26 5.71 -43.51
N GLN A 530 4.55 4.84 -44.23
CA GLN A 530 3.70 3.81 -43.59
C GLN A 530 4.45 2.82 -42.68
N LYS A 531 5.78 2.70 -42.78
CA LYS A 531 6.55 1.75 -41.97
C LYS A 531 6.60 2.16 -40.49
N ILE A 532 6.81 3.45 -40.22
CA ILE A 532 6.98 3.97 -38.86
C ILE A 532 5.66 3.93 -38.05
N PRO A 533 4.54 4.50 -38.52
CA PRO A 533 3.20 4.32 -37.96
C PRO A 533 2.84 2.89 -37.65
N LYS A 534 3.11 1.98 -38.60
CA LYS A 534 2.80 0.58 -38.44
C LYS A 534 3.61 0.00 -37.28
N LEU A 535 4.91 0.27 -37.23
CA LEU A 535 5.78 -0.14 -36.15
C LEU A 535 5.32 0.42 -34.79
N LEU A 536 5.05 1.72 -34.69
CA LEU A 536 4.58 2.36 -33.46
C LEU A 536 3.23 1.79 -32.99
N ALA A 537 2.28 1.59 -33.91
CA ALA A 537 0.99 0.98 -33.58
C ALA A 537 1.10 -0.49 -33.17
N GLU A 538 2.08 -1.22 -33.71
CA GLU A 538 2.39 -2.59 -33.27
C GLU A 538 3.06 -2.60 -31.88
N ILE A 539 3.97 -1.66 -31.61
CA ILE A 539 4.59 -1.47 -30.29
C ILE A 539 3.53 -1.18 -29.23
N VAL A 540 2.64 -0.20 -29.47
CA VAL A 540 1.58 0.16 -28.52
C VAL A 540 0.68 -1.04 -28.22
N ARG A 541 0.26 -1.79 -29.26
CA ARG A 541 -0.56 -3.00 -29.06
C ARG A 541 0.17 -4.11 -28.31
N ALA A 542 1.49 -4.27 -28.55
CA ALA A 542 2.30 -5.23 -27.82
C ALA A 542 2.39 -4.86 -26.33
N LEU A 543 2.69 -3.59 -26.02
CA LEU A 543 2.73 -3.07 -24.66
C LEU A 543 1.37 -3.16 -23.95
N GLU A 544 0.28 -2.83 -24.64
CA GLU A 544 -1.09 -2.98 -24.12
C GLU A 544 -1.39 -4.44 -23.74
N SER A 545 -0.98 -5.41 -24.56
CA SER A 545 -1.13 -6.84 -24.24
C SER A 545 -0.30 -7.33 -23.04
N MET A 546 0.61 -6.48 -22.56
CA MET A 546 1.47 -6.68 -21.38
C MET A 546 1.02 -5.83 -20.18
N ASP A 547 -0.19 -5.27 -20.24
CA ASP A 547 -0.77 -4.36 -19.24
C ASP A 547 0.07 -3.08 -19.06
N ILE A 548 0.63 -2.57 -20.16
CA ILE A 548 1.34 -1.28 -20.21
C ILE A 548 0.54 -0.36 -21.14
N LEU A 549 -0.33 0.44 -20.54
CA LEU A 549 -1.21 1.37 -21.27
C LEU A 549 -0.45 2.64 -21.61
N VAL A 550 0.11 2.70 -22.81
CA VAL A 550 0.78 3.89 -23.35
C VAL A 550 -0.22 5.05 -23.43
N GLU A 551 0.09 6.17 -22.78
CA GLU A 551 -0.82 7.31 -22.72
C GLU A 551 -0.78 8.14 -24.01
N GLN A 552 0.43 8.38 -24.53
CA GLN A 552 0.65 9.22 -25.70
C GLN A 552 1.83 8.73 -26.53
N VAL A 553 1.77 8.99 -27.84
CA VAL A 553 2.88 8.79 -28.78
C VAL A 553 2.89 9.96 -29.77
N HIS A 554 4.04 10.60 -29.97
CA HIS A 554 4.20 11.64 -30.98
C HIS A 554 5.61 11.67 -31.58
N ALA A 555 5.73 12.35 -32.73
CA ALA A 555 7.03 12.71 -33.28
C ALA A 555 7.66 13.83 -32.46
N GLU A 556 8.97 13.72 -32.27
CA GLU A 556 9.78 14.74 -31.61
C GLU A 556 10.58 15.56 -32.63
N SER A 557 11.45 16.44 -32.16
CA SER A 557 12.06 17.48 -32.98
C SER A 557 13.24 17.00 -33.86
N ALA A 558 13.96 15.94 -33.50
CA ALA A 558 15.08 15.42 -34.28
C ALA A 558 14.64 14.38 -35.33
N PRO A 559 15.34 14.25 -36.49
CA PRO A 559 14.96 13.28 -37.51
C PRO A 559 14.86 11.84 -36.99
N GLY A 560 13.66 11.25 -37.10
CA GLY A 560 13.40 9.89 -36.63
C GLY A 560 13.26 9.77 -35.11
N GLN A 561 13.05 10.89 -34.41
CA GLN A 561 12.83 10.93 -32.97
C GLN A 561 11.34 10.80 -32.65
N PHE A 562 11.03 10.00 -31.63
CA PHE A 562 9.67 9.80 -31.15
C PHE A 562 9.67 9.81 -29.63
N GLU A 563 8.53 10.15 -29.06
CA GLU A 563 8.28 10.02 -27.64
C GLU A 563 7.13 9.04 -27.39
N LEU A 564 7.27 8.25 -26.33
CA LEU A 564 6.25 7.35 -25.83
C LEU A 564 6.07 7.57 -24.32
N VAL A 565 4.86 7.95 -23.91
CA VAL A 565 4.53 8.30 -22.52
C VAL A 565 3.95 7.09 -21.80
N LEU A 566 4.60 6.67 -20.72
CA LEU A 566 4.20 5.53 -19.89
C LEU A 566 3.30 5.94 -18.73
N PRO A 567 2.38 5.06 -18.30
CA PRO A 567 1.46 5.37 -17.20
C PRO A 567 2.22 5.45 -15.87
N PRO A 568 1.73 6.25 -14.90
CA PRO A 568 2.36 6.37 -13.59
C PRO A 568 2.16 5.11 -12.74
N LEU A 569 3.24 4.61 -12.14
CA LEU A 569 3.25 3.42 -11.28
C LEU A 569 4.08 3.66 -10.01
N ALA A 570 4.05 2.73 -9.05
CA ALA A 570 4.97 2.79 -7.90
C ALA A 570 6.43 2.75 -8.38
N PRO A 571 7.39 3.42 -7.70
CA PRO A 571 8.75 3.64 -8.21
C PRO A 571 9.44 2.43 -8.82
N VAL A 572 9.50 1.29 -8.12
CA VAL A 572 10.16 0.07 -8.64
C VAL A 572 9.42 -0.48 -9.87
N GLN A 573 8.09 -0.51 -9.83
CA GLN A 573 7.26 -0.98 -10.94
C GLN A 573 7.36 -0.06 -12.16
N ALA A 574 7.46 1.26 -11.95
CA ALA A 574 7.64 2.24 -13.00
C ALA A 574 8.97 2.04 -13.73
N VAL A 575 10.06 1.79 -12.99
CA VAL A 575 11.36 1.52 -13.60
C VAL A 575 11.41 0.15 -14.29
N ASP A 576 10.84 -0.90 -13.69
CA ASP A 576 10.70 -2.22 -14.33
C ASP A 576 9.92 -2.10 -15.66
N THR A 577 8.83 -1.31 -15.66
CA THR A 577 7.99 -1.05 -16.83
C THR A 577 8.74 -0.24 -17.90
N LEU A 578 9.49 0.78 -17.49
CA LEU A 578 10.36 1.56 -18.38
C LEU A 578 11.37 0.68 -19.11
N LEU A 579 12.12 -0.13 -18.37
CA LEU A 579 13.12 -1.02 -18.94
C LEU A 579 12.48 -2.05 -19.86
N HIS A 580 11.31 -2.58 -19.48
CA HIS A 580 10.60 -3.57 -20.28
C HIS A 580 10.11 -2.96 -21.60
N ALA A 581 9.53 -1.75 -21.54
CA ALA A 581 9.10 -1.02 -22.73
C ALA A 581 10.26 -0.74 -23.68
N ARG A 582 11.43 -0.32 -23.16
CA ARG A 582 12.65 -0.13 -23.97
C ARG A 582 13.07 -1.41 -24.70
N GLU A 583 13.04 -2.56 -24.03
CA GLU A 583 13.36 -3.85 -24.66
C GLU A 583 12.35 -4.24 -25.76
N VAL A 584 11.05 -4.03 -25.53
CA VAL A 584 9.99 -4.28 -26.52
C VAL A 584 10.17 -3.40 -27.74
N ILE A 585 10.34 -2.08 -27.54
CA ILE A 585 10.56 -1.11 -28.63
C ILE A 585 11.81 -1.52 -29.43
N SER A 586 12.91 -1.83 -28.74
CA SER A 586 14.17 -2.23 -29.37
C SER A 586 14.05 -3.51 -30.20
N ALA A 587 13.39 -4.54 -29.67
CA ALA A 587 13.17 -5.81 -30.36
C ALA A 587 12.30 -5.63 -31.62
N MET A 588 11.21 -4.88 -31.51
CA MET A 588 10.29 -4.64 -32.62
C MET A 588 10.89 -3.72 -33.69
N ALA A 589 11.63 -2.68 -33.28
CA ALA A 589 12.37 -1.82 -34.20
C ALA A 589 13.41 -2.64 -34.98
N THR A 590 14.16 -3.51 -34.28
CA THR A 590 15.13 -4.42 -34.91
C THR A 590 14.47 -5.36 -35.92
N ALA A 591 13.32 -5.95 -35.56
CA ALA A 591 12.56 -6.80 -36.47
C ALA A 591 12.03 -6.05 -37.71
N ALA A 592 11.75 -4.75 -37.57
CA ALA A 592 11.36 -3.87 -38.67
C ALA A 592 12.56 -3.31 -39.48
N GLY A 593 13.80 -3.68 -39.14
CA GLY A 593 15.01 -3.26 -39.84
C GLY A 593 15.58 -1.90 -39.41
N PHE A 594 15.13 -1.37 -38.28
CA PHE A 594 15.63 -0.13 -37.68
C PHE A 594 16.56 -0.41 -36.49
N LYS A 595 17.45 0.53 -36.21
CA LYS A 595 18.17 0.58 -34.95
C LYS A 595 17.46 1.57 -34.02
N PHE A 596 16.92 1.05 -32.92
CA PHE A 596 16.48 1.86 -31.78
C PHE A 596 17.69 2.35 -30.97
N THR A 597 17.68 3.62 -30.56
CA THR A 597 18.67 4.15 -29.62
C THR A 597 18.13 5.26 -28.74
N LEU A 598 18.68 5.32 -27.52
CA LEU A 598 18.45 6.34 -26.50
C LEU A 598 19.58 7.38 -26.39
N TYR A 599 20.49 7.43 -27.37
CA TYR A 599 21.66 8.30 -27.36
C TYR A 599 21.26 9.78 -27.15
N PRO A 600 21.74 10.50 -26.11
CA PRO A 600 21.17 11.79 -25.68
C PRO A 600 21.24 12.91 -26.71
N LYS A 601 22.27 12.94 -27.57
CA LYS A 601 22.45 13.99 -28.59
C LYS A 601 23.07 13.43 -29.88
N PRO A 602 22.29 12.67 -30.67
CA PRO A 602 22.86 11.95 -31.83
C PRO A 602 23.28 12.89 -32.96
N PHE A 603 22.61 14.05 -33.08
CA PHE A 603 22.86 15.05 -34.10
C PHE A 603 23.20 16.39 -33.41
N PRO A 604 24.37 16.99 -33.69
CA PRO A 604 24.79 18.24 -33.05
C PRO A 604 23.75 19.38 -33.17
N ASP A 605 23.14 19.52 -34.35
CA ASP A 605 22.24 20.64 -34.68
C ASP A 605 20.74 20.32 -34.48
N ALA A 606 20.39 19.18 -33.86
CA ALA A 606 18.99 18.80 -33.60
C ALA A 606 18.71 18.67 -32.09
N CYS A 607 17.44 18.53 -31.69
CA CYS A 607 17.08 18.28 -30.29
C CYS A 607 17.68 16.95 -29.77
N GLY A 608 17.90 16.88 -28.45
CA GLY A 608 18.38 15.66 -27.80
C GLY A 608 17.24 14.73 -27.40
N THR A 609 17.58 13.52 -26.94
CA THR A 609 16.65 12.57 -26.30
C THR A 609 16.80 12.54 -24.79
N ALA A 610 15.69 12.48 -24.09
CA ALA A 610 15.61 12.36 -22.63
C ALA A 610 14.85 11.12 -22.16
N ALA A 611 14.79 10.97 -20.84
CA ALA A 611 13.93 10.02 -20.16
C ALA A 611 13.25 10.72 -18.98
N HIS A 612 12.46 11.77 -19.24
CA HIS A 612 11.89 12.60 -18.18
C HIS A 612 11.08 11.75 -17.19
N ALA A 613 11.27 12.00 -15.90
CA ALA A 613 10.56 11.30 -14.83
C ALA A 613 9.56 12.25 -14.16
N HIS A 614 8.28 11.93 -14.25
CA HIS A 614 7.23 12.62 -13.52
C HIS A 614 7.04 11.96 -12.18
N ILE A 615 7.14 12.72 -11.09
CA ILE A 615 7.08 12.23 -9.71
C ILE A 615 5.97 12.98 -8.98
N SER A 616 5.08 12.23 -8.34
CA SER A 616 4.02 12.76 -7.47
C SER A 616 4.05 12.08 -6.10
N ILE A 617 3.68 12.82 -5.05
CA ILE A 617 3.53 12.27 -3.69
C ILE A 617 2.06 11.87 -3.52
N SER A 618 1.76 10.58 -3.64
CA SER A 618 0.40 10.03 -3.68
C SER A 618 -0.19 9.72 -2.30
N SER A 619 0.58 9.84 -1.21
CA SER A 619 0.04 9.65 0.13
C SER A 619 -0.93 10.76 0.53
N ALA A 620 -1.78 10.48 1.51
CA ALA A 620 -2.76 11.46 2.00
C ALA A 620 -2.07 12.75 2.47
N GLY A 621 -2.42 13.87 1.84
CA GLY A 621 -1.79 15.17 2.10
C GLY A 621 -0.48 15.42 1.34
N GLY A 622 -0.07 14.53 0.43
CA GLY A 622 1.10 14.73 -0.43
C GLY A 622 1.07 16.02 -1.25
N ASP A 623 -0.12 16.41 -1.72
CA ASP A 623 -0.36 17.67 -2.44
C ASP A 623 -0.35 18.93 -1.55
N LYS A 624 -0.13 18.80 -0.25
CA LYS A 624 0.04 19.97 0.62
C LYS A 624 1.43 20.55 0.45
N LYS A 625 1.51 21.88 0.39
CA LYS A 625 2.75 22.63 0.25
C LYS A 625 3.77 22.27 1.34
N GLU A 626 3.29 22.05 2.55
CA GLU A 626 4.11 21.65 3.71
C GLU A 626 4.72 20.25 3.56
N THR A 627 4.24 19.45 2.62
CA THR A 627 4.74 18.10 2.31
C THR A 627 5.67 18.12 1.10
N TYR A 628 5.23 18.64 -0.05
CA TYR A 628 6.05 18.55 -1.27
C TYR A 628 7.19 19.57 -1.32
N GLU A 629 7.07 20.77 -0.72
CA GLU A 629 8.17 21.76 -0.80
C GLU A 629 9.44 21.30 -0.09
N PRO A 630 9.37 20.77 1.15
CA PRO A 630 10.55 20.21 1.79
C PRO A 630 11.16 19.04 1.02
N PHE A 631 10.32 18.24 0.36
CA PHE A 631 10.79 17.15 -0.49
C PHE A 631 11.64 17.70 -1.65
N TYR A 632 11.09 18.61 -2.47
CA TYR A 632 11.84 19.14 -3.61
C TYR A 632 13.00 20.06 -3.21
N ALA A 633 12.95 20.69 -2.03
CA ALA A 633 14.10 21.39 -1.46
C ALA A 633 15.27 20.43 -1.20
N GLY A 634 14.99 19.23 -0.68
CA GLY A 634 15.97 18.16 -0.53
C GLY A 634 16.55 17.71 -1.88
N VAL A 635 15.70 17.53 -2.90
CA VAL A 635 16.16 17.17 -4.26
C VAL A 635 17.09 18.24 -4.84
N LEU A 636 16.72 19.53 -4.77
CA LEU A 636 17.53 20.64 -5.27
C LEU A 636 18.89 20.74 -4.56
N LYS A 637 18.90 20.59 -3.24
CA LYS A 637 20.11 20.60 -2.41
C LYS A 637 21.14 19.56 -2.86
N HIS A 638 20.67 18.39 -3.28
CA HIS A 638 21.50 17.26 -3.70
C HIS A 638 21.63 17.13 -5.23
N LEU A 639 21.07 18.06 -6.01
CA LEU A 639 20.89 17.90 -7.45
C LEU A 639 22.22 17.74 -8.21
N ARG A 640 23.27 18.45 -7.80
CA ARG A 640 24.61 18.31 -8.39
C ARG A 640 25.17 16.90 -8.21
N ALA A 641 24.95 16.27 -7.06
CA ALA A 641 25.36 14.89 -6.78
C ALA A 641 24.49 13.85 -7.50
N ILE A 642 23.17 14.10 -7.57
CA ILE A 642 22.21 13.27 -8.32
C ILE A 642 22.60 13.16 -9.80
N ALA A 643 23.17 14.23 -10.38
CA ALA A 643 23.62 14.25 -11.78
C ALA A 643 24.61 13.12 -12.11
N ALA A 644 25.39 12.61 -11.16
CA ALA A 644 26.29 11.48 -11.37
C ALA A 644 25.56 10.19 -11.79
N PHE A 645 24.31 10.02 -11.35
CA PHE A 645 23.46 8.90 -11.73
C PHE A 645 22.57 9.22 -12.93
N ALA A 646 22.11 10.47 -13.04
CA ALA A 646 21.11 10.88 -14.02
C ALA A 646 21.70 11.28 -15.39
N TYR A 647 22.96 11.73 -15.41
CA TYR A 647 23.77 12.00 -16.61
C TYR A 647 25.06 11.19 -16.56
N SER A 648 24.91 9.87 -16.65
CA SER A 648 25.96 8.92 -16.27
C SER A 648 27.03 8.62 -17.33
N ASN A 649 27.02 9.33 -18.46
CA ASN A 649 27.88 9.09 -19.61
C ASN A 649 28.35 10.41 -20.25
N PRO A 650 29.55 10.48 -20.87
CA PRO A 650 29.99 11.70 -21.57
C PRO A 650 28.97 12.23 -22.59
N ALA A 651 28.27 11.34 -23.30
CA ALA A 651 27.24 11.72 -24.26
C ALA A 651 26.04 12.46 -23.64
N SER A 652 25.77 12.27 -22.34
CA SER A 652 24.74 13.00 -21.59
C SER A 652 24.99 14.51 -21.59
N TYR A 653 26.26 14.91 -21.49
CA TYR A 653 26.66 16.31 -21.40
C TYR A 653 26.66 17.02 -22.75
N GLU A 654 26.59 16.28 -23.87
CA GLU A 654 26.32 16.85 -25.21
C GLU A 654 24.89 17.40 -25.31
N ARG A 655 23.95 16.88 -24.51
CA ARG A 655 22.56 17.37 -24.39
C ARG A 655 22.45 18.54 -23.42
N LEU A 656 23.29 18.60 -22.39
CA LEU A 656 23.24 19.60 -21.32
C LEU A 656 23.67 20.99 -21.80
N ALA A 657 22.74 21.74 -22.38
CA ALA A 657 22.96 23.11 -22.86
C ALA A 657 21.77 24.01 -22.53
N ASP A 658 21.99 25.33 -22.60
CA ASP A 658 20.96 26.34 -22.37
C ASP A 658 20.11 26.58 -23.62
N GLY A 659 18.81 26.83 -23.45
CA GLY A 659 17.91 27.24 -24.54
C GLY A 659 17.60 26.16 -25.58
N VAL A 660 17.87 24.89 -25.26
CA VAL A 660 17.66 23.73 -26.15
C VAL A 660 16.63 22.74 -25.61
N TRP A 661 15.82 23.16 -24.63
CA TRP A 661 14.73 22.40 -24.03
C TRP A 661 15.21 21.15 -23.28
N ALA A 662 16.46 21.18 -22.82
CA ALA A 662 17.12 20.07 -22.12
C ALA A 662 17.05 20.17 -20.58
N GLY A 663 16.27 21.12 -20.05
CA GLY A 663 16.18 21.42 -18.61
C GLY A 663 17.26 22.37 -18.10
N GLY A 664 17.99 23.05 -18.99
CA GLY A 664 19.01 24.06 -18.65
C GLY A 664 20.20 23.53 -17.85
N ARG A 665 21.13 24.44 -17.51
CA ARG A 665 22.37 24.12 -16.77
C ARG A 665 22.38 24.61 -15.34
N TRP A 666 21.30 25.21 -14.83
CA TRP A 666 21.27 25.84 -13.51
C TRP A 666 20.49 24.99 -12.50
N VAL A 667 20.97 24.93 -11.26
CA VAL A 667 20.25 24.30 -10.14
C VAL A 667 19.08 25.21 -9.76
N THR A 668 17.89 24.88 -10.25
CA THR A 668 16.67 25.65 -10.02
C THR A 668 15.42 24.82 -10.29
N TRP A 669 14.25 25.38 -9.97
CA TRP A 669 12.96 24.85 -10.39
C TRP A 669 12.11 25.97 -11.01
N GLY A 670 11.09 25.59 -11.78
CA GLY A 670 10.14 26.55 -12.33
C GLY A 670 8.78 25.94 -12.64
N THR A 671 7.70 26.69 -12.40
CA THR A 671 6.34 26.30 -12.76
C THR A 671 6.17 26.31 -14.27
N GLN A 672 5.86 25.14 -14.83
CA GLN A 672 5.71 24.92 -16.27
C GLN A 672 6.94 25.31 -17.12
N ASN A 673 8.10 25.56 -16.49
CA ASN A 673 9.32 25.98 -17.16
C ASN A 673 10.12 24.77 -17.67
N ARG A 674 10.15 24.57 -19.00
CA ARG A 674 10.87 23.46 -19.64
C ARG A 674 12.40 23.62 -19.66
N GLU A 675 12.92 24.79 -19.31
CA GLU A 675 14.35 25.08 -19.21
C GLU A 675 14.88 24.98 -17.76
N ALA A 676 14.05 24.53 -16.82
CA ALA A 676 14.47 24.20 -15.45
C ALA A 676 14.66 22.68 -15.30
N PRO A 677 15.65 22.20 -14.52
CA PRO A 677 15.87 20.77 -14.35
C PRO A 677 14.77 20.10 -13.52
N LEU A 678 14.10 20.86 -12.65
CA LEU A 678 12.87 20.47 -11.98
C LEU A 678 11.72 21.37 -12.43
N ARG A 679 10.79 20.82 -13.20
CA ARG A 679 9.61 21.53 -13.68
C ARG A 679 8.40 21.17 -12.84
N LYS A 680 7.82 22.15 -12.15
CA LYS A 680 6.56 21.94 -11.41
C LYS A 680 5.40 21.93 -12.40
N ILE A 681 4.61 20.85 -12.41
CA ILE A 681 3.40 20.75 -13.22
C ILE A 681 2.23 21.36 -12.43
N GLU A 682 1.86 20.71 -11.33
CA GLU A 682 0.84 21.15 -10.38
C GLU A 682 1.00 20.40 -9.05
N GLY A 683 0.54 20.98 -7.93
CA GLY A 683 0.57 20.31 -6.61
C GLY A 683 1.92 19.65 -6.28
N SER A 684 1.88 18.36 -5.95
CA SER A 684 3.05 17.50 -5.76
C SER A 684 3.62 16.86 -7.04
N HIS A 685 2.99 17.06 -8.21
CA HIS A 685 3.43 16.51 -9.50
C HIS A 685 4.51 17.38 -10.15
N TRP A 686 5.74 16.89 -10.13
CA TRP A 686 6.90 17.56 -10.72
C TRP A 686 7.61 16.64 -11.72
N GLU A 687 8.16 17.25 -12.75
CA GLU A 687 8.96 16.61 -13.79
C GLU A 687 10.45 16.82 -13.50
N PHE A 688 11.17 15.71 -13.35
CA PHE A 688 12.63 15.66 -13.29
C PHE A 688 13.18 15.55 -14.71
N LYS A 689 13.60 16.68 -15.27
CA LYS A 689 14.03 16.81 -16.68
C LYS A 689 15.48 16.39 -16.91
N CYS A 690 16.30 16.43 -15.86
CA CYS A 690 17.70 16.07 -15.95
C CYS A 690 17.94 14.56 -15.81
N LEU A 691 17.25 13.79 -16.64
CA LEU A 691 17.42 12.35 -16.78
C LEU A 691 17.42 11.98 -18.27
N ASP A 692 18.42 11.23 -18.71
CA ASP A 692 18.49 10.72 -20.08
C ASP A 692 18.44 9.18 -20.15
N GLY A 693 18.39 8.66 -21.36
CA GLY A 693 18.22 7.23 -21.58
C GLY A 693 19.46 6.37 -21.31
N LEU A 694 20.64 6.97 -21.08
CA LEU A 694 21.87 6.27 -20.69
C LEU A 694 22.03 6.14 -19.16
N ALA A 695 21.18 6.82 -18.39
CA ALA A 695 21.15 6.68 -16.94
C ALA A 695 20.69 5.29 -16.50
N ASN A 696 21.22 4.80 -15.37
CA ASN A 696 20.60 3.67 -14.68
C ASN A 696 19.36 4.21 -13.93
N PRO A 697 18.13 3.91 -14.40
CA PRO A 697 16.93 4.54 -13.86
C PRO A 697 16.66 4.17 -12.40
N TYR A 698 17.12 3.00 -11.94
CA TYR A 698 16.99 2.64 -10.52
C TYR A 698 17.85 3.54 -9.64
N LEU A 699 19.12 3.75 -10.00
CA LEU A 699 20.04 4.58 -9.20
C LEU A 699 19.65 6.06 -9.25
N ALA A 700 19.30 6.56 -10.44
CA ALA A 700 18.87 7.94 -10.60
C ALA A 700 17.62 8.21 -9.75
N LEU A 701 16.57 7.41 -9.89
CA LEU A 701 15.33 7.60 -9.13
C LEU A 701 15.54 7.35 -7.62
N ALA A 702 16.37 6.36 -7.24
CA ALA A 702 16.70 6.13 -5.83
C ALA A 702 17.34 7.37 -5.20
N SER A 703 18.29 8.00 -5.89
CA SER A 703 18.97 9.21 -5.40
C SER A 703 18.00 10.38 -5.21
N VAL A 704 17.04 10.57 -6.13
CA VAL A 704 15.98 11.58 -6.02
C VAL A 704 15.08 11.31 -4.82
N LEU A 705 14.59 10.08 -4.66
CA LEU A 705 13.69 9.72 -3.57
C LEU A 705 14.37 9.78 -2.19
N PHE A 706 15.63 9.37 -2.09
CA PHE A 706 16.42 9.52 -0.86
C PHE A 706 16.61 11.00 -0.50
N ALA A 707 17.09 11.81 -1.45
CA ALA A 707 17.31 13.24 -1.26
C ALA A 707 16.01 13.95 -0.84
N GLY A 708 14.91 13.68 -1.55
CA GLY A 708 13.63 14.31 -1.26
C GLY A 708 13.03 13.87 0.07
N THR A 709 13.07 12.57 0.39
CA THR A 709 12.57 12.09 1.69
C THR A 709 13.39 12.65 2.85
N SER A 710 14.70 12.79 2.68
CA SER A 710 15.58 13.46 3.65
C SER A 710 15.17 14.91 3.86
N GLY A 711 14.94 15.67 2.78
CA GLY A 711 14.43 17.04 2.84
C GLY A 711 13.08 17.15 3.55
N PHE A 712 12.14 16.25 3.24
CA PHE A 712 10.85 16.16 3.94
C PHE A 712 11.01 15.91 5.44
N THR A 713 11.83 14.92 5.82
CA THR A 713 12.06 14.56 7.22
C THR A 713 12.72 15.69 8.00
N ALA A 714 13.68 16.38 7.38
CA ALA A 714 14.39 17.52 7.95
C ALA A 714 13.55 18.81 7.94
N LYS A 715 12.39 18.83 7.26
CA LYS A 715 11.61 20.04 6.99
C LYS A 715 12.44 21.12 6.31
N GLU A 716 13.26 20.71 5.34
CA GLU A 716 14.12 21.59 4.57
C GLU A 716 13.29 22.70 3.92
N LYS A 717 13.80 23.93 3.95
CA LYS A 717 13.07 25.06 3.37
C LYS A 717 13.40 25.16 1.89
N LEU A 718 12.39 25.26 1.04
CA LEU A 718 12.58 25.58 -0.37
C LEU A 718 13.04 27.04 -0.51
N VAL A 719 14.36 27.24 -0.62
CA VAL A 719 14.99 28.57 -0.70
C VAL A 719 15.00 29.16 -2.11
N TRP A 720 15.01 28.29 -3.14
CA TRP A 720 14.85 28.67 -4.54
C TRP A 720 13.44 29.21 -4.79
N GLN A 721 13.35 30.38 -5.43
CA GLN A 721 12.07 30.92 -5.87
C GLN A 721 11.68 30.36 -7.24
N ASP A 722 10.42 30.54 -7.62
CA ASP A 722 9.88 30.06 -8.90
C ASP A 722 10.57 30.78 -10.08
N CYS A 723 11.33 30.03 -10.88
CA CYS A 723 11.98 30.55 -12.07
C CYS A 723 11.06 30.38 -13.29
N GLU A 724 10.31 31.41 -13.64
CA GLU A 724 9.31 31.37 -14.73
C GLU A 724 9.90 31.59 -16.15
N VAL A 725 11.20 31.91 -16.25
CA VAL A 725 11.91 32.18 -17.51
C VAL A 725 13.11 31.23 -17.67
N ASP A 726 13.71 31.20 -18.86
CA ASP A 726 14.96 30.45 -19.06
C ASP A 726 16.04 30.90 -18.04
N PRO A 727 16.55 30.00 -17.18
CA PRO A 727 17.55 30.35 -16.18
C PRO A 727 18.83 30.98 -16.78
N ALA A 728 19.14 30.68 -18.05
CA ALA A 728 20.32 31.17 -18.74
C ALA A 728 20.27 32.68 -19.02
N ILE A 729 19.08 33.25 -19.24
CA ILE A 729 18.92 34.68 -19.54
C ILE A 729 18.85 35.57 -18.30
N LEU A 730 18.78 34.97 -17.11
CA LEU A 730 18.73 35.71 -15.84
C LEU A 730 19.96 36.59 -15.68
N THR A 731 19.74 37.84 -15.26
CA THR A 731 20.83 38.72 -14.85
C THR A 731 21.41 38.27 -13.51
N GLU A 732 22.56 38.82 -13.12
CA GLU A 732 23.15 38.51 -11.81
C GLU A 732 22.23 38.90 -10.64
N ASN A 733 21.44 39.97 -10.79
CA ASN A 733 20.48 40.38 -9.77
C ASN A 733 19.30 39.40 -9.71
N ASP A 734 18.72 39.02 -10.86
CA ASP A 734 17.62 38.06 -10.89
C ASP A 734 18.03 36.70 -10.29
N ARG A 735 19.27 36.25 -10.59
CA ARG A 735 19.83 35.03 -9.99
C ARG A 735 19.93 35.11 -8.48
N LYS A 736 20.36 36.25 -7.92
CA LYS A 736 20.41 36.46 -6.47
C LYS A 736 19.01 36.46 -5.85
N GLU A 737 18.03 37.09 -6.51
CA GLU A 737 16.64 37.14 -6.03
C GLU A 737 15.98 35.75 -6.06
N LEU A 738 16.22 34.96 -7.11
CA LEU A 738 15.67 33.61 -7.25
C LEU A 738 16.47 32.53 -6.50
N ASN A 739 17.61 32.90 -5.90
CA ASN A 739 18.58 32.01 -5.27
C ASN A 739 19.15 30.94 -6.23
N VAL A 740 19.38 31.32 -7.49
CA VAL A 740 19.97 30.48 -8.55
C VAL A 740 21.46 30.81 -8.67
N SER A 741 22.29 30.15 -7.87
CA SER A 741 23.72 30.45 -7.75
C SER A 741 24.64 29.37 -8.32
N GLU A 742 24.15 28.14 -8.46
CA GLU A 742 24.95 26.98 -8.86
C GLU A 742 24.49 26.42 -10.21
N MET A 743 25.45 25.93 -10.98
CA MET A 743 25.17 25.17 -12.20
C MET A 743 25.14 23.67 -11.90
N LEU A 744 24.63 22.86 -12.83
CA LEU A 744 24.85 21.42 -12.82
C LEU A 744 26.30 21.12 -13.21
N PRO A 745 26.84 19.93 -12.86
CA PRO A 745 28.14 19.50 -13.34
C PRO A 745 28.21 19.51 -14.88
N ALA A 746 29.37 19.90 -15.43
CA ALA A 746 29.59 19.98 -16.87
C ALA A 746 30.22 18.70 -17.48
N SER A 747 30.60 17.74 -16.64
CA SER A 747 31.14 16.44 -17.08
C SER A 747 30.85 15.33 -16.07
N VAL A 748 31.10 14.08 -16.47
CA VAL A 748 30.95 12.90 -15.60
C VAL A 748 31.86 13.01 -14.38
N GLU A 749 33.09 13.49 -14.56
CA GLU A 749 34.09 13.67 -13.52
C GLU A 749 33.63 14.69 -12.49
N GLU A 750 33.14 15.86 -12.92
CA GLU A 750 32.61 16.86 -12.00
C GLU A 750 31.39 16.33 -11.23
N ALA A 751 30.54 15.53 -11.88
CA ALA A 751 29.39 14.92 -11.23
C ALA A 751 29.79 13.87 -10.19
N LEU A 752 30.78 13.01 -10.50
CA LEU A 752 31.34 12.07 -9.54
C LEU A 752 32.00 12.79 -8.36
N GLU A 753 32.74 13.87 -8.60
CA GLU A 753 33.30 14.70 -7.53
C GLU A 753 32.20 15.34 -6.66
N ALA A 754 31.11 15.81 -7.28
CA ALA A 754 29.98 16.37 -6.56
C ALA A 754 29.30 15.30 -5.69
N LEU A 755 29.14 14.08 -6.21
CA LEU A 755 28.62 12.94 -5.47
C LEU A 755 29.50 12.57 -4.27
N GLU A 756 30.82 12.46 -4.48
CA GLU A 756 31.78 12.09 -3.43
C GLU A 756 31.86 13.13 -2.29
N LYS A 757 31.62 14.42 -2.61
CA LYS A 757 31.59 15.52 -1.62
C LYS A 757 30.25 15.66 -0.89
N ASP A 758 29.18 15.04 -1.38
CA ASP A 758 27.84 15.12 -0.78
C ASP A 758 27.65 14.04 0.29
N GLU A 759 28.21 14.28 1.49
CA GLU A 759 28.14 13.35 2.62
C GLU A 759 26.70 12.93 2.98
N GLY A 760 25.72 13.82 2.76
CA GLY A 760 24.31 13.56 3.03
C GLY A 760 23.75 12.50 2.09
N LEU A 761 23.91 12.69 0.78
CA LEU A 761 23.43 11.72 -0.21
C LEU A 761 24.23 10.41 -0.15
N VAL A 762 25.56 10.49 0.05
CA VAL A 762 26.43 9.31 0.24
C VAL A 762 25.98 8.48 1.44
N GLY A 763 25.63 9.13 2.56
CA GLY A 763 25.13 8.45 3.76
C GLY A 763 23.80 7.72 3.54
N LEU A 764 22.92 8.25 2.68
CA LEU A 764 21.63 7.63 2.35
C LEU A 764 21.79 6.44 1.40
N ILE A 765 22.58 6.62 0.35
CA ILE A 765 22.81 5.61 -0.69
C ILE A 765 23.69 4.46 -0.14
N GLY A 766 24.77 4.81 0.55
CA GLY A 766 25.78 3.91 1.09
C GLY A 766 27.13 4.11 0.39
N SER A 767 28.20 4.29 1.18
CA SER A 767 29.56 4.56 0.66
C SER A 767 30.08 3.44 -0.24
N GLU A 768 29.79 2.18 0.07
CA GLU A 768 30.23 1.03 -0.74
C GLU A 768 29.70 1.11 -2.18
N LEU A 769 28.42 1.49 -2.37
CA LEU A 769 27.86 1.69 -3.71
C LEU A 769 28.55 2.85 -4.41
N VAL A 770 28.71 3.99 -3.72
CA VAL A 770 29.31 5.19 -4.31
C VAL A 770 30.75 4.92 -4.76
N GLU A 771 31.57 4.32 -3.90
CA GLU A 771 32.94 3.93 -4.22
C GLU A 771 32.99 2.98 -5.43
N LYS A 772 32.10 1.97 -5.45
CA LYS A 772 32.06 1.01 -6.55
C LYS A 772 31.60 1.64 -7.86
N TYR A 773 30.56 2.46 -7.79
CA TYR A 773 29.99 3.16 -8.94
C TYR A 773 31.00 4.14 -9.53
N SER A 774 31.63 4.98 -8.70
CA SER A 774 32.73 5.88 -9.12
C SER A 774 33.86 5.10 -9.81
N ALA A 775 34.31 3.99 -9.24
CA ALA A 775 35.38 3.18 -9.83
C ALA A 775 34.99 2.58 -11.20
N VAL A 776 33.74 2.13 -11.36
CA VAL A 776 33.23 1.65 -12.66
C VAL A 776 33.16 2.79 -13.65
N LYS A 777 32.60 3.95 -13.26
CA LYS A 777 32.41 5.09 -14.15
C LYS A 777 33.71 5.74 -14.59
N GLN A 778 34.69 5.86 -13.70
CA GLN A 778 36.04 6.31 -14.05
C GLN A 778 36.75 5.35 -15.01
N PHE A 779 36.51 4.04 -14.88
CA PHE A 779 37.08 3.05 -15.80
C PHE A 779 36.37 3.07 -17.16
N GLU A 780 35.04 3.20 -17.17
CA GLU A 780 34.22 3.40 -18.36
C GLU A 780 34.67 4.64 -19.13
N LEU A 781 34.85 5.76 -18.44
CA LEU A 781 35.30 7.03 -19.02
C LEU A 781 36.65 6.88 -19.74
N LYS A 782 37.67 6.32 -19.07
CA LYS A 782 39.00 6.08 -19.67
C LYS A 782 38.92 5.22 -20.93
N PHE A 783 38.02 4.24 -20.94
CA PHE A 783 37.79 3.39 -22.10
C PHE A 783 37.14 4.18 -23.24
N LEU A 784 36.09 4.95 -22.97
CA LEU A 784 35.41 5.75 -23.98
C LEU A 784 36.31 6.86 -24.55
N GLU A 785 37.14 7.49 -23.73
CA GLU A 785 38.14 8.50 -24.16
C GLU A 785 39.25 7.93 -25.04
N SER A 786 39.48 6.61 -24.97
CA SER A 786 40.47 5.95 -25.84
C SER A 786 39.98 5.80 -27.30
N MET A 787 38.69 5.97 -27.55
CA MET A 787 38.07 5.89 -28.87
C MET A 787 38.07 7.25 -29.58
N GLN A 788 38.04 7.23 -30.91
CA GLN A 788 37.72 8.43 -31.69
C GLN A 788 36.23 8.77 -31.55
N ASP A 789 35.87 10.06 -31.69
CA ASP A 789 34.50 10.55 -31.45
C ASP A 789 33.42 9.76 -32.19
N GLU A 790 33.60 9.52 -33.49
CA GLU A 790 32.62 8.77 -34.29
C GLU A 790 32.55 7.29 -33.86
N GLU A 791 33.68 6.67 -33.53
CA GLU A 791 33.71 5.29 -33.04
C GLU A 791 32.97 5.16 -31.70
N ARG A 792 33.23 6.08 -30.77
CA ARG A 792 32.55 6.19 -29.48
C ARG A 792 31.05 6.37 -29.65
N ARG A 793 30.63 7.27 -30.55
CA ARG A 793 29.21 7.49 -30.86
C ARG A 793 28.55 6.22 -31.38
N GLN A 794 29.13 5.56 -32.38
CA GLN A 794 28.61 4.31 -32.93
C GLN A 794 28.60 3.18 -31.88
N PHE A 795 29.61 3.13 -31.00
CA PHE A 795 29.70 2.17 -29.91
C PHE A 795 28.55 2.32 -28.91
N LEU A 796 28.22 3.55 -28.53
CA LEU A 796 27.13 3.87 -27.61
C LEU A 796 25.76 3.67 -28.27
N ILE A 797 25.56 4.18 -29.49
CA ILE A 797 24.34 3.94 -30.28
C ILE A 797 24.08 2.44 -30.39
N ALA A 798 25.10 1.61 -30.64
CA ALA A 798 24.92 0.16 -30.75
C ALA A 798 24.29 -0.48 -29.51
N ARG A 799 24.52 0.06 -28.31
CA ARG A 799 24.22 -0.55 -27.02
C ARG A 799 23.00 0.02 -26.31
N TYR A 800 22.71 1.31 -26.52
CA TYR A 800 21.62 2.03 -25.87
C TYR A 800 20.60 2.52 -26.86
#